data_AF-A0A2G4F8M4-F1
#
_entry.id   AF-A0A2G4F8M4-F1
#
_cell.length_a   1.000
_cell.length_b   1.000
_cell.length_c   1.000
_cell.angle_alpha   90.00
_cell.angle_beta   90.00
_cell.angle_gamma   90.00
#
_symmetry.space_group_name_H-M   'P 1'
#
loop_
_entity.id
_entity.type
_entity.pdbx_description
1 polymer ?
#
loop_
_entity_poly.entity_id
_entity_poly.type
_entity_poly.pdbx_seq_one_letter_code
_entity_poly.pdbx_strand_id
1 'polypeptide(L)'
;MKNLHRSQLAWAALALALAAGSLIAQDGDSAARKPQLLAEALKARDEGNLQAAKAKYEAILAIDAKDLGATEGLKNVTADIAEAEAAKKAADAPKPDAPIVPADEAAQVSKIIEAARNKSAAGDHAAALELLDGANTAIAALTTSAAQALRDSISLAKQDVVIARDAGGPSAAKAEVNRLARANSDSIGKQGDVVSSAESLIRQGTAESIDKALADLDAADRALGTASLSNAGLKERIKEAKGSALARRALVAIEARDIIKATAVIAQYAELKGNDDARVIRLQKEFASKRNDPTYRNVDETSPGLRVKDDKVNELLVRGRARYLYGDYQGALDSYREVLQYQPNNSESKAYQIRIRQMLSENSGQWNRGVTKGKLLELLDETWKLPEVFNRENIKVDSANGNDPVIEKMKSIQLPEGFLVRDQPLDRALILLQTQAATYDKDQKGVNIVLIDTANKNPTVSLQLRGVSVYQALDYTCKRVGFSFTVGSGGIVEVREDTGDSLLETEIYPLSTAAVLKMTGLGAGGGAGAAAGGGAASPFGGAAAGGAGAGDGQRPEEVAIKNFLTRSGVAFELPATLSYDGTNLIVYQSRKNLDRVKNIIRRYSDIKQVHIEAKFMEVEQKILNELGVNWSLAPTMQTIAGVTSQVDPTATARA
;
A
#
# COMPACT_ATOMS: atom_id res chain seq x y z
N MET A 1 62.52 -48.80 38.53
CA MET A 1 63.28 -48.32 39.72
C MET A 1 63.32 -46.80 39.68
N LYS A 2 63.08 -46.18 40.83
CA LYS A 2 63.39 -44.79 41.25
C LYS A 2 62.46 -43.66 40.79
N ASN A 3 61.96 -43.02 41.85
CA ASN A 3 61.10 -41.84 41.98
C ASN A 3 61.90 -40.52 41.86
N LEU A 4 61.15 -39.41 41.95
CA LEU A 4 61.49 -38.06 42.42
C LEU A 4 61.93 -37.06 41.34
N HIS A 5 61.60 -35.76 41.35
CA HIS A 5 60.54 -34.90 41.94
C HIS A 5 60.76 -33.50 41.30
N ARG A 6 59.70 -32.68 41.17
CA ARG A 6 59.68 -31.19 41.30
C ARG A 6 60.69 -30.35 40.49
N SER A 7 60.23 -29.62 39.46
CA SER A 7 59.71 -28.24 39.50
C SER A 7 60.73 -27.12 39.74
N GLN A 8 60.64 -26.14 38.83
CA GLN A 8 60.99 -24.70 38.91
C GLN A 8 62.25 -24.23 38.17
N LEU A 9 62.04 -23.08 37.49
CA LEU A 9 63.00 -22.15 36.88
C LEU A 9 63.55 -22.63 35.51
N ALA A 10 63.49 -21.91 34.40
CA ALA A 10 63.23 -20.51 34.11
C ALA A 10 62.75 -20.43 32.64
N TRP A 11 61.50 -20.06 32.39
CA TRP A 11 61.11 -18.80 31.76
C TRP A 11 62.24 -17.78 31.48
N ALA A 12 62.13 -17.19 30.29
CA ALA A 12 62.86 -16.04 29.75
C ALA A 12 64.25 -16.32 29.18
N ALA A 13 64.28 -16.60 27.87
CA ALA A 13 65.10 -15.90 26.87
C ALA A 13 65.45 -16.78 25.67
N LEU A 14 64.46 -17.11 24.83
CA LEU A 14 64.70 -17.26 23.39
C LEU A 14 63.39 -17.13 22.62
N ALA A 15 62.74 -15.98 22.77
CA ALA A 15 61.94 -15.44 21.69
C ALA A 15 62.90 -14.83 20.66
N LEU A 16 62.57 -15.01 19.38
CA LEU A 16 63.25 -14.52 18.18
C LEU A 16 64.55 -15.23 17.75
N ALA A 17 64.38 -16.35 17.04
CA ALA A 17 64.82 -16.45 15.65
C ALA A 17 64.40 -17.80 15.05
N LEU A 18 63.19 -17.88 14.49
CA LEU A 18 62.84 -18.65 13.28
C LEU A 18 61.31 -18.65 13.11
N ALA A 19 60.79 -17.52 12.62
CA ALA A 19 59.64 -17.56 11.75
C ALA A 19 60.14 -18.07 10.39
N ALA A 20 59.99 -19.37 10.13
CA ALA A 20 59.80 -19.96 8.80
C ALA A 20 59.76 -21.50 8.92
N GLY A 21 58.57 -22.07 8.81
CA GLY A 21 58.38 -23.46 8.39
C GLY A 21 58.50 -24.54 9.46
N SER A 22 57.40 -24.83 10.16
CA SER A 22 56.76 -26.15 10.09
C SER A 22 55.53 -26.23 11.01
N LEU A 23 54.54 -27.03 10.57
CA LEU A 23 53.35 -27.49 11.28
C LEU A 23 52.08 -26.64 11.18
N ILE A 24 51.61 -26.54 9.92
CA ILE A 24 50.23 -26.89 9.57
C ILE A 24 49.95 -28.30 10.11
N ALA A 25 49.16 -28.40 11.18
CA ALA A 25 48.27 -29.53 11.52
C ALA A 25 47.63 -29.33 12.91
N GLN A 26 46.53 -28.56 13.01
CA GLN A 26 45.52 -28.80 14.06
C GLN A 26 44.16 -28.08 13.85
N ASP A 27 43.64 -27.98 12.62
CA ASP A 27 42.29 -27.41 12.41
C ASP A 27 41.15 -28.31 12.97
N GLY A 28 41.45 -29.55 13.34
CA GLY A 28 40.47 -30.48 13.92
C GLY A 28 40.14 -30.26 15.41
N ASP A 29 41.01 -29.62 16.21
CA ASP A 29 40.83 -29.48 17.67
C ASP A 29 40.26 -28.09 18.07
N SER A 30 40.42 -27.09 17.19
CA SER A 30 39.95 -25.71 17.42
C SER A 30 38.42 -25.59 17.46
N ALA A 31 37.71 -26.41 16.67
CA ALA A 31 36.24 -26.40 16.62
C ALA A 31 35.59 -26.94 17.90
N ALA A 32 36.26 -27.86 18.63
CA ALA A 32 35.78 -28.40 19.90
C ALA A 32 36.20 -27.54 21.10
N ARG A 33 37.36 -26.88 21.04
CA ARG A 33 37.85 -26.00 22.11
C ARG A 33 37.07 -24.71 22.25
N LYS A 34 36.59 -24.11 21.15
CA LYS A 34 35.88 -22.81 21.19
C LYS A 34 34.57 -22.87 22.01
N PRO A 35 33.68 -23.87 21.84
CA PRO A 35 32.51 -24.03 22.71
C PRO A 35 32.85 -24.30 24.18
N GLN A 36 33.92 -25.05 24.45
CA GLN A 36 34.38 -25.35 25.81
C GLN A 36 34.90 -24.08 26.51
N LEU A 37 35.73 -23.30 25.82
CA LEU A 37 36.23 -22.03 26.34
C LEU A 37 35.10 -21.02 26.58
N LEU A 38 34.08 -21.00 25.70
CA LEU A 38 32.91 -20.15 25.89
C LEU A 38 32.08 -20.56 27.11
N ALA A 39 31.85 -21.86 27.29
CA ALA A 39 31.15 -22.39 28.46
C ALA A 39 31.92 -22.11 29.76
N GLU A 40 33.25 -22.23 29.75
CA GLU A 40 34.11 -21.89 30.88
C GLU A 40 34.15 -20.38 31.15
N ALA A 41 34.13 -19.54 30.12
CA ALA A 41 34.09 -18.08 30.27
C ALA A 41 32.78 -17.61 30.91
N LEU A 42 31.65 -18.18 30.49
CA LEU A 42 30.34 -17.92 31.08
C LEU A 42 30.26 -18.41 32.52
N LYS A 43 30.72 -19.64 32.78
CA LYS A 43 30.77 -20.18 34.14
C LYS A 43 31.64 -19.33 35.08
N ALA A 44 32.81 -18.90 34.64
CA ALA A 44 33.69 -18.03 35.43
C ALA A 44 33.07 -16.66 35.70
N ARG A 45 32.27 -16.13 34.77
CA ARG A 45 31.52 -14.88 34.95
C ARG A 45 30.39 -15.06 35.97
N ASP A 46 29.63 -16.13 35.87
CA ASP A 46 28.52 -16.44 36.79
C ASP A 46 29.04 -16.72 38.22
N GLU A 47 30.24 -17.28 38.35
CA GLU A 47 30.95 -17.48 39.63
C GLU A 47 31.62 -16.18 40.15
N GLY A 48 31.52 -15.06 39.42
CA GLY A 48 32.10 -13.77 39.80
C GLY A 48 33.62 -13.65 39.62
N ASN A 49 34.27 -14.63 39.00
CA ASN A 49 35.70 -14.61 38.69
C ASN A 49 35.95 -13.89 37.36
N LEU A 50 35.77 -12.57 37.36
CA LEU A 50 35.83 -11.73 36.17
C LEU A 50 37.19 -11.77 35.46
N GLN A 51 38.29 -11.93 36.20
CA GLN A 51 39.63 -12.05 35.61
C GLN A 51 39.82 -13.38 34.85
N ALA A 52 39.28 -14.48 35.38
CA ALA A 52 39.29 -15.75 34.67
C ALA A 52 38.39 -15.71 33.42
N ALA A 53 37.21 -15.08 33.51
CA ALA A 53 36.32 -14.89 32.37
C ALA A 53 36.99 -14.08 31.25
N LYS A 54 37.68 -12.98 31.58
CA LYS A 54 38.44 -12.17 30.62
C LYS A 54 39.50 -12.98 29.88
N ALA A 55 40.33 -13.72 30.60
CA ALA A 55 41.38 -14.55 30.00
C ALA A 55 40.84 -15.62 29.04
N LYS A 56 39.65 -16.16 29.32
CA LYS A 56 38.99 -17.15 28.47
C LYS A 56 38.40 -16.53 27.20
N TYR A 57 37.83 -15.33 27.27
CA TYR A 57 37.41 -14.58 26.07
C TYR A 57 38.59 -14.16 25.19
N GLU A 58 39.72 -13.76 25.78
CA GLU A 58 40.96 -13.49 25.04
C GLU A 58 41.50 -14.75 24.34
N ALA A 59 41.42 -15.91 25.00
CA ALA A 59 41.80 -17.19 24.40
C ALA A 59 40.90 -17.58 23.22
N ILE A 60 39.60 -17.23 23.26
CA ILE A 60 38.69 -17.42 22.12
C ILE A 60 39.09 -16.51 20.96
N LEU A 61 39.41 -15.24 21.22
CA LEU A 61 39.83 -14.28 20.19
C LEU A 61 41.20 -14.60 19.58
N ALA A 62 42.06 -15.32 20.31
CA ALA A 62 43.31 -15.84 19.78
C ALA A 62 43.11 -17.02 18.80
N ILE A 63 42.00 -17.77 18.94
CA ILE A 63 41.61 -18.85 18.02
C ILE A 63 40.81 -18.27 16.84
N ASP A 64 39.90 -17.34 17.11
CA ASP A 64 39.07 -16.65 16.12
C ASP A 64 38.92 -15.17 16.46
N ALA A 65 39.73 -14.35 15.80
CA ALA A 65 39.78 -12.91 16.02
C ALA A 65 38.48 -12.17 15.61
N LYS A 66 37.54 -12.82 14.90
CA LYS A 66 36.28 -12.23 14.43
C LYS A 66 35.05 -12.69 15.21
N ASP A 67 35.24 -13.43 16.31
CA ASP A 67 34.11 -13.90 17.11
C ASP A 67 33.40 -12.72 17.81
N LEU A 68 32.16 -12.42 17.37
CA LEU A 68 31.34 -11.35 17.95
C LEU A 68 30.97 -11.62 19.42
N GLY A 69 30.70 -12.88 19.78
CA GLY A 69 30.31 -13.23 21.14
C GLY A 69 31.43 -13.00 22.15
N ALA A 70 32.68 -13.34 21.78
CA ALA A 70 33.84 -13.15 22.63
C ALA A 70 34.30 -11.69 22.70
N THR A 71 34.16 -10.91 21.61
CA THR A 71 34.44 -9.46 21.64
C THR A 71 33.45 -8.69 22.50
N GLU A 72 32.15 -8.97 22.39
CA GLU A 72 31.14 -8.37 23.26
C GLU A 72 31.27 -8.85 24.72
N GLY A 73 31.50 -10.14 24.93
CA GLY A 73 31.74 -10.71 26.26
C GLY A 73 32.95 -10.10 26.96
N LEU A 74 34.06 -9.92 26.24
CA LEU A 74 35.25 -9.28 26.77
C LEU A 74 35.01 -7.81 27.12
N LYS A 75 34.30 -7.07 26.27
CA LYS A 75 33.95 -5.66 26.54
C LYS A 75 33.14 -5.53 27.83
N ASN A 76 32.13 -6.37 28.01
CA ASN A 76 31.28 -6.36 29.20
C ASN A 76 32.07 -6.74 30.45
N VAL A 77 32.84 -7.83 30.42
CA VAL A 77 33.66 -8.25 31.57
C VAL A 77 34.72 -7.20 31.94
N THR A 78 35.29 -6.50 30.95
CA THR A 78 36.26 -5.43 31.21
C THR A 78 35.60 -4.20 31.85
N ALA A 79 34.35 -3.90 31.48
CA ALA A 79 33.56 -2.87 32.15
C ALA A 79 33.21 -3.29 33.60
N ASP A 80 32.78 -4.54 33.81
CA ASP A 80 32.47 -5.08 35.14
C ASP A 80 33.71 -5.05 36.07
N ILE A 81 34.91 -5.34 35.54
CA ILE A 81 36.18 -5.23 36.28
C ILE A 81 36.47 -3.77 36.64
N ALA A 82 36.29 -2.84 35.69
CA ALA A 82 36.53 -1.42 35.92
C ALA A 82 35.55 -0.83 36.95
N GLU A 83 34.30 -1.28 36.93
CA GLU A 83 33.27 -0.88 37.90
C GLU A 83 33.55 -1.47 39.29
N ALA A 84 33.99 -2.72 39.37
CA ALA A 84 34.44 -3.35 40.62
C ALA A 84 35.68 -2.63 41.21
N GLU A 85 36.65 -2.24 40.38
CA GLU A 85 37.81 -1.45 40.81
C GLU A 85 37.43 -0.01 41.20
N ALA A 86 36.50 0.61 40.48
CA ALA A 86 35.98 1.94 40.82
C ALA A 86 35.19 1.92 42.15
N ALA A 87 34.38 0.88 42.38
CA ALA A 87 33.68 0.67 43.64
C ALA A 87 34.66 0.45 44.81
N LYS A 88 35.74 -0.31 44.58
CA LYS A 88 36.81 -0.51 45.57
C LYS A 88 37.57 0.79 45.87
N LYS A 89 37.78 1.63 44.85
CA LYS A 89 38.42 2.95 44.98
C LYS A 89 37.52 4.01 45.62
N ALA A 90 36.20 3.89 45.46
CA ALA A 90 35.21 4.71 46.15
C ALA A 90 35.04 4.31 47.63
N ALA A 91 35.30 3.05 47.98
CA ALA A 91 35.32 2.58 49.37
C ALA A 91 36.56 3.05 50.16
N ASP A 92 37.67 3.34 49.48
CA ASP A 92 38.95 3.79 50.09
C ASP A 92 39.13 5.33 50.12
N ALA A 93 38.14 6.12 49.67
CA ALA A 93 38.20 7.58 49.71
C ALA A 93 37.73 8.15 51.08
N PRO A 94 38.40 9.18 51.66
CA PRO A 94 37.94 9.80 52.90
C PRO A 94 36.56 10.45 52.71
N LYS A 95 35.57 10.02 53.50
CA LYS A 95 34.19 10.52 53.45
C LYS A 95 34.11 12.02 53.81
N PRO A 96 33.46 12.87 52.99
CA PRO A 96 32.93 14.14 53.43
C PRO A 96 31.54 13.96 54.06
N ASP A 97 31.31 14.66 55.17
CA ASP A 97 30.06 14.67 55.93
C ASP A 97 28.87 15.19 55.12
N ALA A 98 27.81 14.37 55.01
CA ALA A 98 26.48 14.77 54.55
C ALA A 98 25.41 13.74 55.03
N PRO A 99 24.13 14.15 55.19
CA PRO A 99 23.27 13.78 56.31
C PRO A 99 22.80 12.32 56.37
N ILE A 100 22.73 11.83 57.60
CA ILE A 100 22.41 10.45 58.00
C ILE A 100 20.90 10.19 57.88
N VAL A 101 20.51 9.24 57.04
CA VAL A 101 19.36 8.37 57.31
C VAL A 101 19.81 7.38 58.39
N PRO A 102 19.04 7.07 59.44
CA PRO A 102 19.46 6.12 60.46
C PRO A 102 19.98 4.84 59.80
N ALA A 103 21.22 4.45 60.10
CA ALA A 103 21.88 3.30 59.45
C ALA A 103 21.06 2.01 59.55
N ASP A 104 20.21 1.92 60.58
CA ASP A 104 19.26 0.83 60.80
C ASP A 104 18.18 0.73 59.69
N GLU A 105 17.66 1.85 59.17
CA GLU A 105 16.60 1.84 58.15
C GLU A 105 17.14 1.39 56.78
N ALA A 106 18.34 1.83 56.41
CA ALA A 106 19.00 1.41 55.17
C ALA A 106 19.41 -0.07 55.21
N ALA A 107 19.88 -0.55 56.37
CA ALA A 107 20.20 -1.96 56.61
C ALA A 107 18.94 -2.85 56.61
N GLN A 108 17.80 -2.30 57.03
CA GLN A 108 16.54 -3.03 57.06
C GLN A 108 15.90 -3.16 55.68
N VAL A 109 15.94 -2.10 54.84
CA VAL A 109 15.46 -2.17 53.45
C VAL A 109 16.28 -3.16 52.62
N SER A 110 17.61 -3.16 52.77
CA SER A 110 18.49 -4.11 52.07
C SER A 110 18.21 -5.57 52.45
N LYS A 111 18.00 -5.86 53.75
CA LYS A 111 17.55 -7.19 54.20
C LYS A 111 16.18 -7.59 53.65
N ILE A 112 15.24 -6.66 53.54
CA ILE A 112 13.92 -6.93 52.96
C ILE A 112 14.02 -7.23 51.46
N ILE A 113 14.89 -6.53 50.72
CA ILE A 113 15.16 -6.81 49.30
C ILE A 113 15.74 -8.22 49.13
N GLU A 114 16.70 -8.63 49.97
CA GLU A 114 17.26 -9.99 49.95
C GLU A 114 16.20 -11.05 50.30
N ALA A 115 15.38 -10.79 51.32
CA ALA A 115 14.28 -11.69 51.69
C ALA A 115 13.23 -11.82 50.57
N ALA A 116 12.89 -10.72 49.90
CA ALA A 116 11.97 -10.72 48.76
C ALA A 116 12.56 -11.48 47.56
N ARG A 117 13.86 -11.32 47.27
CA ARG A 117 14.56 -12.11 46.24
C ARG A 117 14.54 -13.60 46.56
N ASN A 118 14.78 -13.99 47.80
CA ASN A 118 14.72 -15.39 48.23
C ASN A 118 13.31 -15.99 48.12
N LYS A 119 12.26 -15.22 48.48
CA LYS A 119 10.86 -15.66 48.28
C LYS A 119 10.48 -15.78 46.81
N SER A 120 10.91 -14.85 45.97
CA SER A 120 10.73 -14.93 44.51
C SER A 120 11.45 -16.14 43.92
N ALA A 121 12.68 -16.44 44.36
CA ALA A 121 13.42 -17.63 43.96
C ALA A 121 12.74 -18.95 44.41
N ALA A 122 11.99 -18.93 45.51
CA ALA A 122 11.16 -20.03 45.97
C ALA A 122 9.80 -20.14 45.23
N GLY A 123 9.50 -19.24 44.29
CA GLY A 123 8.27 -19.22 43.49
C GLY A 123 7.10 -18.49 44.13
N ASP A 124 7.28 -17.89 45.32
CA ASP A 124 6.26 -17.10 46.01
C ASP A 124 6.42 -15.61 45.67
N HIS A 125 6.07 -15.27 44.44
CA HIS A 125 6.20 -13.90 43.92
C HIS A 125 5.21 -12.92 44.56
N ALA A 126 4.06 -13.40 45.07
CA ALA A 126 3.07 -12.56 45.74
C ALA A 126 3.60 -12.05 47.08
N ALA A 127 4.14 -12.95 47.91
CA ALA A 127 4.71 -12.55 49.19
C ALA A 127 6.01 -11.74 49.04
N ALA A 128 6.76 -11.91 47.94
CA ALA A 128 7.91 -11.07 47.62
C ALA A 128 7.51 -9.63 47.28
N LEU A 129 6.43 -9.43 46.50
CA LEU A 129 5.92 -8.10 46.17
C LEU A 129 5.33 -7.39 47.39
N GLU A 130 4.60 -8.11 48.24
CA GLU A 130 4.04 -7.58 49.49
C GLU A 130 5.13 -7.05 50.45
N LEU A 131 6.24 -7.77 50.57
CA LEU A 131 7.41 -7.33 51.34
C LEU A 131 8.04 -6.04 50.78
N LEU A 132 8.14 -5.93 49.46
CA LEU A 132 8.69 -4.76 48.78
C LEU A 132 7.74 -3.55 48.81
N ASP A 133 6.42 -3.78 48.80
CA ASP A 133 5.41 -2.73 49.03
C ASP A 133 5.43 -2.22 50.47
N GLY A 134 5.55 -3.13 51.45
CA GLY A 134 5.74 -2.78 52.86
C GLY A 134 7.02 -1.97 53.10
N ALA A 135 8.13 -2.33 52.47
CA ALA A 135 9.37 -1.56 52.56
C ALA A 135 9.25 -0.16 51.92
N ASN A 136 8.58 -0.07 50.77
CA ASN A 136 8.39 1.21 50.06
C ASN A 136 7.49 2.19 50.83
N THR A 137 6.45 1.67 51.51
CA THR A 137 5.56 2.47 52.34
C THR A 137 6.24 2.96 53.62
N ALA A 138 7.09 2.14 54.24
CA ALA A 138 7.86 2.52 55.42
C ALA A 138 8.82 3.71 55.17
N ILE A 139 9.42 3.78 53.97
CA ILE A 139 10.34 4.87 53.61
C ILE A 139 9.67 6.02 52.86
N ALA A 140 8.34 5.99 52.66
CA ALA A 140 7.61 6.98 51.85
C ALA A 140 7.67 8.40 52.42
N ALA A 141 7.78 8.55 53.74
CA ALA A 141 7.84 9.85 54.42
C ALA A 141 9.22 10.53 54.37
N LEU A 142 10.29 9.82 53.99
CA LEU A 142 11.66 10.36 53.98
C LEU A 142 12.00 11.04 52.65
N THR A 143 12.24 12.36 52.64
CA THR A 143 12.51 13.11 51.40
C THR A 143 13.99 13.29 51.05
N THR A 144 14.88 12.52 51.68
CA THR A 144 16.34 12.65 51.47
C THR A 144 16.80 11.95 50.19
N SER A 145 17.94 12.38 49.62
CA SER A 145 18.56 11.75 48.45
C SER A 145 18.93 10.28 48.68
N ALA A 146 19.36 9.93 49.89
CA ALA A 146 19.63 8.55 50.29
C ALA A 146 18.36 7.69 50.36
N ALA A 147 17.21 8.25 50.78
CA ALA A 147 15.93 7.55 50.73
C ALA A 147 15.44 7.34 49.29
N GLN A 148 15.79 8.24 48.35
CA GLN A 148 15.49 8.06 46.93
C GLN A 148 16.23 6.85 46.34
N ALA A 149 17.52 6.70 46.64
CA ALA A 149 18.30 5.53 46.18
C ALA A 149 17.72 4.20 46.69
N LEU A 150 17.19 4.18 47.92
CA LEU A 150 16.51 3.01 48.47
C LEU A 150 15.20 2.71 47.71
N ARG A 151 14.39 3.73 47.37
CA ARG A 151 13.18 3.55 46.55
C ARG A 151 13.49 3.01 45.16
N ASP A 152 14.56 3.51 44.54
CA ASP A 152 14.99 3.05 43.22
C ASP A 152 15.41 1.57 43.26
N SER A 153 16.14 1.15 44.31
CA SER A 153 16.50 -0.25 44.51
C SER A 153 15.29 -1.17 44.78
N ILE A 154 14.28 -0.69 45.52
CA ILE A 154 13.02 -1.42 45.72
C ILE A 154 12.24 -1.54 44.41
N SER A 155 12.19 -0.47 43.60
CA SER A 155 11.52 -0.48 42.30
C SER A 155 12.18 -1.46 41.34
N LEU A 156 13.52 -1.49 41.30
CA LEU A 156 14.27 -2.45 40.50
C LEU A 156 14.00 -3.89 40.96
N ALA A 157 14.02 -4.14 42.28
CA ALA A 157 13.69 -5.45 42.83
C ALA A 157 12.25 -5.89 42.53
N LYS A 158 11.27 -4.96 42.55
CA LYS A 158 9.89 -5.27 42.14
C LYS A 158 9.83 -5.64 40.66
N GLN A 159 10.54 -4.92 39.81
CA GLN A 159 10.62 -5.22 38.39
C GLN A 159 11.20 -6.61 38.14
N ASP A 160 12.29 -6.97 38.82
CA ASP A 160 12.89 -8.31 38.76
C ASP A 160 11.91 -9.42 39.17
N VAL A 161 11.14 -9.20 40.25
CA VAL A 161 10.14 -10.17 40.73
C VAL A 161 8.97 -10.33 39.75
N VAL A 162 8.51 -9.24 39.14
CA VAL A 162 7.46 -9.27 38.11
C VAL A 162 7.94 -10.00 36.86
N ILE A 163 9.17 -9.74 36.41
CA ILE A 163 9.78 -10.45 35.27
C ILE A 163 9.89 -11.95 35.58
N ALA A 164 10.33 -12.31 36.78
CA ALA A 164 10.43 -13.72 37.19
C ALA A 164 9.06 -14.41 37.26
N ARG A 165 8.02 -13.70 37.74
CA ARG A 165 6.63 -14.17 37.75
C ARG A 165 6.11 -14.42 36.33
N ASP A 166 6.36 -13.49 35.42
CA ASP A 166 5.81 -13.50 34.06
C ASP A 166 6.58 -14.47 33.13
N ALA A 167 7.87 -14.71 33.39
CA ALA A 167 8.66 -15.68 32.64
C ALA A 167 8.24 -17.16 32.90
N GLY A 168 7.57 -17.42 34.03
CA GLY A 168 7.34 -18.77 34.54
C GLY A 168 8.67 -19.43 34.94
N GLY A 169 8.72 -20.10 36.09
CA GLY A 169 9.97 -20.68 36.59
C GLY A 169 10.67 -21.66 35.63
N PRO A 170 11.86 -22.18 35.98
CA PRO A 170 12.69 -23.04 35.11
C PRO A 170 11.96 -24.24 34.47
N SER A 171 10.91 -24.73 35.13
CA SER A 171 10.03 -25.79 34.62
C SER A 171 9.21 -25.37 33.40
N ALA A 172 8.67 -24.14 33.40
CA ALA A 172 7.89 -23.60 32.28
C ALA A 172 8.78 -23.35 31.05
N ALA A 173 9.98 -22.77 31.26
CA ALA A 173 10.97 -22.62 30.20
C ALA A 173 11.38 -23.98 29.59
N LYS A 174 11.60 -24.99 30.44
CA LYS A 174 11.90 -26.36 29.98
C LYS A 174 10.73 -27.00 29.22
N ALA A 175 9.50 -26.78 29.65
CA ALA A 175 8.30 -27.25 28.95
C ALA A 175 8.15 -26.60 27.58
N GLU A 176 8.43 -25.30 27.47
CA GLU A 176 8.38 -24.56 26.21
C GLU A 176 9.49 -25.00 25.24
N VAL A 177 10.73 -25.18 25.72
CA VAL A 177 11.83 -25.74 24.92
C VAL A 177 11.47 -27.13 24.39
N ASN A 178 10.88 -27.99 25.23
CA ASN A 178 10.41 -29.31 24.78
C ASN A 178 9.29 -29.22 23.75
N ARG A 179 8.36 -28.26 23.89
CA ARG A 179 7.29 -28.00 22.93
C ARG A 179 7.87 -27.57 21.58
N LEU A 180 8.80 -26.62 21.57
CA LEU A 180 9.49 -26.15 20.38
C LEU A 180 10.32 -27.26 19.72
N ALA A 181 11.01 -28.09 20.50
CA ALA A 181 11.77 -29.23 20.00
C ALA A 181 10.85 -30.26 19.30
N ARG A 182 9.68 -30.56 19.88
CA ARG A 182 8.67 -31.41 19.25
C ARG A 182 8.12 -30.81 17.96
N ALA A 183 7.75 -29.52 17.99
CA ALA A 183 7.27 -28.82 16.80
C ALA A 183 8.31 -28.82 15.66
N ASN A 184 9.59 -28.64 15.99
CA ASN A 184 10.68 -28.71 15.02
C ASN A 184 10.86 -30.14 14.47
N SER A 185 10.83 -31.15 15.34
CA SER A 185 10.87 -32.56 14.94
C SER A 185 9.71 -32.93 14.01
N ASP A 186 8.49 -32.49 14.32
CA ASP A 186 7.31 -32.75 13.50
C ASP A 186 7.40 -32.04 12.14
N SER A 187 7.94 -30.82 12.10
CA SER A 187 8.20 -30.09 10.86
C SER A 187 9.20 -30.85 9.98
N ILE A 188 10.31 -31.31 10.55
CA ILE A 188 11.32 -32.11 9.85
C ILE A 188 10.72 -33.42 9.35
N GLY A 189 9.90 -34.09 10.16
CA GLY A 189 9.19 -35.32 9.78
C GLY A 189 8.29 -35.12 8.56
N LYS A 190 7.46 -34.07 8.56
CA LYS A 190 6.61 -33.70 7.42
C LYS A 190 7.41 -33.47 6.14
N GLN A 191 8.54 -32.77 6.23
CA GLN A 191 9.40 -32.58 5.06
C GLN A 191 10.05 -33.90 4.62
N GLY A 192 10.38 -34.79 5.55
CA GLY A 192 10.82 -36.17 5.26
C GLY A 192 9.80 -36.98 4.45
N ASP A 193 8.51 -36.83 4.75
CA ASP A 193 7.43 -37.48 4.01
C ASP A 193 7.30 -36.92 2.59
N VAL A 194 7.40 -35.60 2.43
CA VAL A 194 7.42 -34.94 1.11
C VAL A 194 8.59 -35.44 0.26
N VAL A 195 9.79 -35.55 0.85
CA VAL A 195 10.98 -36.09 0.16
C VAL A 195 10.76 -37.54 -0.27
N SER A 196 10.14 -38.36 0.59
CA SER A 196 9.85 -39.76 0.27
C SER A 196 8.81 -39.89 -0.85
N SER A 197 7.80 -39.02 -0.88
CA SER A 197 6.85 -38.90 -1.99
C SER A 197 7.55 -38.47 -3.28
N ALA A 198 8.42 -37.46 -3.24
CA ALA A 198 9.18 -37.00 -4.39
C ALA A 198 10.09 -38.10 -4.95
N GLU A 199 10.77 -38.89 -4.09
CA GLU A 199 11.55 -40.06 -4.51
C GLU A 199 10.68 -41.12 -5.22
N SER A 200 9.43 -41.29 -4.81
CA SER A 200 8.50 -42.18 -5.50
C SER A 200 8.13 -41.67 -6.91
N LEU A 201 7.93 -40.36 -7.06
CA LEU A 201 7.65 -39.71 -8.34
C LEU A 201 8.86 -39.76 -9.29
N ILE A 202 10.07 -39.63 -8.75
CA ILE A 202 11.33 -39.81 -9.50
C ILE A 202 11.44 -41.24 -10.06
N ARG A 203 10.98 -42.25 -9.30
CA ARG A 203 10.95 -43.65 -9.75
C ARG A 203 9.95 -43.91 -10.88
N GLN A 204 8.85 -43.16 -10.96
CA GLN A 204 7.90 -43.28 -12.08
C GLN A 204 8.52 -42.87 -13.42
N GLY A 205 9.48 -41.95 -13.41
CA GLY A 205 10.33 -41.64 -14.57
C GLY A 205 9.68 -40.82 -15.69
N THR A 206 8.43 -40.38 -15.54
CA THR A 206 7.78 -39.49 -16.51
C THR A 206 8.28 -38.06 -16.38
N ALA A 207 8.26 -37.27 -17.45
CA ALA A 207 8.66 -35.86 -17.39
C ALA A 207 7.86 -35.09 -16.32
N GLU A 208 6.54 -35.27 -16.30
CA GLU A 208 5.63 -34.60 -15.37
C GLU A 208 5.86 -35.01 -13.91
N SER A 209 6.08 -36.31 -13.66
CA SER A 209 6.35 -36.79 -12.30
C SER A 209 7.69 -36.28 -11.78
N ILE A 210 8.71 -36.19 -12.64
CA ILE A 210 10.02 -35.66 -12.27
C ILE A 210 9.96 -34.14 -12.02
N ASP A 211 9.25 -33.39 -12.87
CA ASP A 211 9.09 -31.94 -12.71
C ASP A 211 8.32 -31.61 -11.42
N LYS A 212 7.28 -32.41 -11.09
CA LYS A 212 6.58 -32.31 -9.80
C LYS A 212 7.50 -32.66 -8.62
N ALA A 213 8.30 -33.71 -8.73
CA ALA A 213 9.24 -34.09 -7.68
C ALA A 213 10.27 -33.00 -7.40
N LEU A 214 10.80 -32.34 -8.44
CA LEU A 214 11.72 -31.21 -8.29
C LEU A 214 11.06 -30.05 -7.54
N ALA A 215 9.82 -29.71 -7.90
CA ALA A 215 9.05 -28.66 -7.22
C ALA A 215 8.82 -28.98 -5.74
N ASP A 216 8.46 -30.23 -5.42
CA ASP A 216 8.25 -30.70 -4.04
C ASP A 216 9.58 -30.66 -3.24
N LEU A 217 10.70 -31.06 -3.85
CA LEU A 217 12.03 -31.00 -3.22
C LEU A 217 12.52 -29.57 -3.00
N ASP A 218 12.24 -28.65 -3.93
CA ASP A 218 12.56 -27.23 -3.78
C ASP A 218 11.70 -26.56 -2.70
N ALA A 219 10.43 -26.96 -2.59
CA ALA A 219 9.54 -26.49 -1.52
C ALA A 219 10.02 -27.01 -0.15
N ALA A 220 10.39 -28.29 -0.07
CA ALA A 220 10.92 -28.89 1.16
C ALA A 220 12.23 -28.24 1.61
N ASP A 221 13.16 -27.98 0.68
CA ASP A 221 14.43 -27.32 1.01
C ASP A 221 14.23 -25.89 1.52
N ARG A 222 13.32 -25.13 0.91
CA ARG A 222 12.93 -23.79 1.37
C ARG A 222 12.28 -23.82 2.76
N ALA A 223 11.42 -24.80 3.02
CA ALA A 223 10.76 -24.97 4.32
C ALA A 223 11.74 -25.31 5.46
N LEU A 224 12.84 -26.01 5.15
CA LEU A 224 13.87 -26.37 6.13
C LEU A 224 14.84 -25.22 6.47
N GLY A 225 14.86 -24.14 5.68
CA GLY A 225 15.70 -22.96 5.94
C GLY A 225 17.20 -23.24 5.83
N THR A 226 18.00 -22.68 6.72
CA THR A 226 19.46 -22.90 6.75
C THR A 226 19.82 -24.26 7.34
N ALA A 227 21.02 -24.76 7.01
CA ALA A 227 21.50 -26.02 7.57
C ALA A 227 21.72 -25.88 9.10
N SER A 228 21.13 -26.80 9.85
CA SER A 228 21.25 -26.97 11.29
C SER A 228 21.58 -28.43 11.59
N LEU A 229 22.07 -28.70 12.79
CA LEU A 229 22.42 -30.07 13.21
C LEU A 229 21.23 -31.04 13.09
N SER A 230 20.00 -30.55 13.27
CA SER A 230 18.77 -31.35 13.20
C SER A 230 18.28 -31.66 11.78
N ASN A 231 18.57 -30.79 10.80
CA ASN A 231 18.05 -30.91 9.44
C ASN A 231 19.14 -31.25 8.38
N ALA A 232 20.42 -31.28 8.76
CA ALA A 232 21.54 -31.51 7.86
C ALA A 232 21.40 -32.81 7.04
N GLY A 233 21.02 -33.91 7.70
CA GLY A 233 20.81 -35.20 7.02
C GLY A 233 19.68 -35.17 5.98
N LEU A 234 18.59 -34.46 6.29
CA LEU A 234 17.47 -34.33 5.36
C LEU A 234 17.83 -33.43 4.17
N LYS A 235 18.59 -32.35 4.40
CA LYS A 235 19.10 -31.50 3.32
C LYS A 235 20.04 -32.25 2.37
N GLU A 236 20.91 -33.11 2.89
CA GLU A 236 21.76 -33.95 2.04
C GLU A 236 20.93 -34.95 1.24
N ARG A 237 19.91 -35.56 1.86
CA ARG A 237 18.95 -36.43 1.15
C ARG A 237 18.21 -35.68 0.03
N ILE A 238 17.77 -34.45 0.29
CA ILE A 238 17.15 -33.59 -0.73
C ILE A 238 18.14 -33.30 -1.86
N LYS A 239 19.40 -32.99 -1.56
CA LYS A 239 20.44 -32.75 -2.56
C LYS A 239 20.68 -33.97 -3.45
N GLU A 240 20.75 -35.18 -2.87
CA GLU A 240 20.87 -36.43 -3.64
C GLU A 240 19.62 -36.72 -4.48
N ALA A 241 18.43 -36.50 -3.93
CA ALA A 241 17.16 -36.68 -4.64
C ALA A 241 17.03 -35.70 -5.82
N LYS A 242 17.37 -34.41 -5.64
CA LYS A 242 17.41 -33.40 -6.71
C LYS A 242 18.42 -33.79 -7.79
N GLY A 243 19.60 -34.27 -7.41
CA GLY A 243 20.59 -34.78 -8.37
C GLY A 243 20.05 -35.94 -9.19
N SER A 244 19.41 -36.91 -8.54
CA SER A 244 18.79 -38.07 -9.21
C SER A 244 17.63 -37.67 -10.13
N ALA A 245 16.82 -36.70 -9.72
CA ALA A 245 15.72 -36.15 -10.50
C ALA A 245 16.24 -35.42 -11.75
N LEU A 246 17.23 -34.54 -11.61
CA LEU A 246 17.83 -33.81 -12.74
C LEU A 246 18.51 -34.76 -13.73
N ALA A 247 19.24 -35.78 -13.24
CA ALA A 247 19.84 -36.78 -14.11
C ALA A 247 18.79 -37.54 -14.94
N ARG A 248 17.69 -37.98 -14.31
CA ARG A 248 16.58 -38.64 -15.02
C ARG A 248 15.88 -37.68 -15.98
N ARG A 249 15.67 -36.43 -15.56
CA ARG A 249 15.02 -35.40 -16.39
C ARG A 249 15.83 -35.09 -17.65
N ALA A 250 17.16 -35.08 -17.53
CA ALA A 250 18.06 -34.92 -18.66
C ALA A 250 17.93 -36.09 -19.63
N LEU A 251 17.92 -37.33 -19.15
CA LEU A 251 17.70 -38.51 -20.00
C LEU A 251 16.36 -38.45 -20.74
N VAL A 252 15.28 -38.11 -20.03
CA VAL A 252 13.95 -37.91 -20.65
C VAL A 252 13.97 -36.81 -21.71
N ALA A 253 14.71 -35.72 -21.48
CA ALA A 253 14.86 -34.66 -22.48
C ALA A 253 15.66 -35.12 -23.70
N ILE A 254 16.71 -35.94 -23.51
CA ILE A 254 17.50 -36.55 -24.58
C ILE A 254 16.63 -37.50 -25.42
N GLU A 255 15.81 -38.33 -24.77
CA GLU A 255 14.87 -39.25 -25.43
C GLU A 255 13.79 -38.50 -26.20
N ALA A 256 13.27 -37.41 -25.62
CA ALA A 256 12.36 -36.47 -26.29
C ALA A 256 13.03 -35.66 -27.41
N ARG A 257 14.34 -35.87 -27.65
CA ARG A 257 15.20 -35.17 -28.59
C ARG A 257 15.37 -33.69 -28.29
N ASP A 258 14.85 -33.16 -27.19
CA ASP A 258 14.90 -31.75 -26.81
C ASP A 258 16.30 -31.34 -26.33
N ILE A 259 17.21 -31.07 -27.27
CA ILE A 259 18.62 -30.71 -27.03
C ILE A 259 18.73 -29.46 -26.15
N ILE A 260 17.83 -28.48 -26.31
CA ILE A 260 17.85 -27.24 -25.52
C ILE A 260 17.52 -27.54 -24.06
N LYS A 261 16.42 -28.25 -23.80
CA LYS A 261 16.07 -28.65 -22.43
C LYS A 261 17.10 -29.59 -21.84
N ALA A 262 17.61 -30.56 -22.59
CA ALA A 262 18.66 -31.47 -22.14
C ALA A 262 19.92 -30.70 -21.72
N THR A 263 20.36 -29.73 -22.53
CA THR A 263 21.52 -28.87 -22.19
C THR A 263 21.29 -28.12 -20.88
N ALA A 264 20.12 -27.50 -20.73
CA ALA A 264 19.78 -26.73 -19.53
C ALA A 264 19.73 -27.59 -18.27
N VAL A 265 19.09 -28.77 -18.33
CA VAL A 265 18.97 -29.68 -17.19
C VAL A 265 20.32 -30.31 -16.82
N ILE A 266 21.17 -30.63 -17.80
CA ILE A 266 22.53 -31.12 -17.54
C ILE A 266 23.38 -30.05 -16.86
N ALA A 267 23.24 -28.77 -17.28
CA ALA A 267 23.92 -27.67 -16.61
C ALA A 267 23.47 -27.51 -15.14
N GLN A 268 22.16 -27.60 -14.88
CA GLN A 268 21.63 -27.58 -13.50
C GLN A 268 22.14 -28.76 -12.67
N TYR A 269 22.22 -29.96 -13.25
CA TYR A 269 22.77 -31.13 -12.59
C TYR A 269 24.26 -30.95 -12.25
N ALA A 270 25.01 -30.36 -13.19
CA ALA A 270 26.43 -30.08 -13.03
C ALA A 270 26.70 -28.98 -11.99
N GLU A 271 25.85 -27.96 -11.90
CA GLU A 271 25.92 -26.93 -10.85
C GLU A 271 25.67 -27.54 -9.46
N LEU A 272 24.73 -28.49 -9.36
CA LEU A 272 24.38 -29.11 -8.08
C LEU A 272 25.44 -30.09 -7.56
N LYS A 273 26.05 -30.88 -8.46
CA LYS A 273 27.01 -31.95 -8.11
C LYS A 273 28.48 -31.58 -8.34
N GLY A 274 28.75 -30.55 -9.12
CA GLY A 274 30.07 -30.19 -9.61
C GLY A 274 30.35 -30.78 -10.98
N ASN A 275 31.05 -30.02 -11.82
CA ASN A 275 31.42 -30.44 -13.18
C ASN A 275 32.35 -31.68 -13.22
N ASP A 276 33.10 -31.91 -12.15
CA ASP A 276 34.08 -32.99 -12.06
C ASP A 276 33.48 -34.33 -11.59
N ASP A 277 32.19 -34.37 -11.22
CA ASP A 277 31.54 -35.63 -10.82
C ASP A 277 31.48 -36.59 -12.03
N ALA A 278 31.99 -37.81 -11.83
CA ALA A 278 31.98 -38.87 -12.83
C ALA A 278 30.58 -39.14 -13.42
N ARG A 279 29.51 -38.96 -12.64
CA ARG A 279 28.13 -39.11 -13.13
C ARG A 279 27.75 -38.00 -14.12
N VAL A 280 28.13 -36.76 -13.84
CA VAL A 280 27.89 -35.59 -14.69
C VAL A 280 28.68 -35.75 -16.00
N ILE A 281 29.97 -36.12 -15.91
CA ILE A 281 30.83 -36.33 -17.08
C ILE A 281 30.26 -37.42 -18.01
N ARG A 282 29.80 -38.54 -17.45
CA ARG A 282 29.17 -39.61 -18.25
C ARG A 282 27.94 -39.12 -18.98
N LEU A 283 27.05 -38.40 -18.29
CA LEU A 283 25.83 -37.85 -18.87
C LEU A 283 26.11 -36.81 -19.96
N GLN A 284 27.10 -35.93 -19.74
CA GLN A 284 27.55 -34.96 -20.75
C GLN A 284 28.13 -35.65 -21.99
N LYS A 285 28.91 -36.73 -21.81
CA LYS A 285 29.46 -37.51 -22.92
C LYS A 285 28.37 -38.21 -23.73
N GLU A 286 27.38 -38.79 -23.05
CA GLU A 286 26.21 -39.40 -23.69
C GLU A 286 25.39 -38.34 -24.44
N PHE A 287 25.15 -37.18 -23.83
CA PHE A 287 24.48 -36.08 -24.49
C PHE A 287 25.24 -35.59 -25.73
N ALA A 288 26.57 -35.45 -25.64
CA ALA A 288 27.39 -35.01 -26.76
C ALA A 288 27.37 -36.01 -27.93
N SER A 289 27.39 -37.32 -27.64
CA SER A 289 27.29 -38.35 -28.69
C SER A 289 25.94 -38.32 -29.39
N LYS A 290 24.84 -38.16 -28.63
CA LYS A 290 23.48 -38.01 -29.16
C LYS A 290 23.32 -36.72 -29.96
N ARG A 291 23.82 -35.59 -29.46
CA ARG A 291 23.75 -34.29 -30.15
C ARG A 291 24.49 -34.30 -31.49
N ASN A 292 25.58 -35.06 -31.58
CA ASN A 292 26.38 -35.15 -32.82
C ASN A 292 25.77 -36.11 -33.85
N ASP A 293 24.80 -36.94 -33.48
CA ASP A 293 24.05 -37.81 -34.40
C ASP A 293 22.97 -37.00 -35.12
N PRO A 294 23.00 -36.90 -36.48
CA PRO A 294 21.98 -36.18 -37.25
C PRO A 294 20.54 -36.63 -36.98
N THR A 295 20.33 -37.86 -36.51
CA THR A 295 19.00 -38.43 -36.21
C THR A 295 18.33 -37.82 -34.98
N TYR A 296 19.10 -37.21 -34.07
CA TYR A 296 18.63 -36.62 -32.82
C TYR A 296 18.44 -35.10 -32.90
N ARG A 297 18.65 -34.50 -34.08
CA ARG A 297 18.34 -33.07 -34.30
C ARG A 297 16.85 -32.85 -34.22
N ASN A 298 16.44 -31.82 -33.47
CA ASN A 298 15.04 -31.45 -33.42
C ASN A 298 14.56 -30.85 -34.74
N VAL A 299 13.25 -30.98 -34.96
CA VAL A 299 12.54 -30.25 -36.01
C VAL A 299 12.75 -28.74 -35.83
N ASP A 300 12.77 -28.24 -34.59
CA ASP A 300 13.04 -26.83 -34.28
C ASP A 300 14.47 -26.38 -34.63
N GLU A 301 15.46 -27.28 -34.60
CA GLU A 301 16.84 -26.97 -35.01
C GLU A 301 16.99 -27.04 -36.54
N THR A 302 16.31 -27.99 -37.16
CA THR A 302 16.34 -28.20 -38.62
C THR A 302 15.54 -27.12 -39.36
N SER A 303 14.47 -26.63 -38.74
CA SER A 303 13.58 -25.60 -39.26
C SER A 303 13.16 -24.66 -38.14
N PRO A 304 13.99 -23.65 -37.82
CA PRO A 304 13.67 -22.68 -36.78
C PRO A 304 12.30 -22.03 -37.00
N GLY A 305 11.46 -22.06 -35.98
CA GLY A 305 10.13 -21.47 -35.98
C GLY A 305 9.03 -22.30 -36.65
N LEU A 306 9.31 -23.53 -37.10
CA LEU A 306 8.27 -24.41 -37.66
C LEU A 306 7.18 -24.73 -36.63
N ARG A 307 7.55 -25.12 -35.41
CA ARG A 307 6.58 -25.40 -34.34
C ARG A 307 5.71 -24.20 -33.99
N VAL A 308 6.29 -22.99 -33.99
CA VAL A 308 5.53 -21.75 -33.77
C VAL A 308 4.51 -21.51 -34.89
N LYS A 309 4.88 -21.79 -36.14
CA LYS A 309 3.95 -21.72 -37.28
C LYS A 309 2.85 -22.78 -37.17
N ASP A 310 3.19 -24.00 -36.77
CA ASP A 310 2.24 -25.09 -36.61
C ASP A 310 1.26 -24.83 -35.46
N ASP A 311 1.74 -24.33 -34.33
CA ASP A 311 0.91 -23.89 -33.20
C ASP A 311 -0.04 -22.77 -33.63
N LYS A 312 0.47 -21.80 -34.41
CA LYS A 312 -0.36 -20.72 -34.94
C LYS A 312 -1.42 -21.23 -35.90
N VAL A 313 -1.07 -22.17 -36.77
CA VAL A 313 -2.03 -22.83 -37.67
C VAL A 313 -3.10 -23.57 -36.88
N ASN A 314 -2.73 -24.33 -35.84
CA ASN A 314 -3.70 -25.03 -34.99
C ASN A 314 -4.65 -24.05 -34.29
N GLU A 315 -4.13 -22.95 -33.75
CA GLU A 315 -4.94 -21.88 -33.16
C GLU A 315 -5.96 -21.33 -34.17
N LEU A 316 -5.52 -21.01 -35.38
CA LEU A 316 -6.36 -20.47 -36.44
C LEU A 316 -7.39 -21.49 -36.96
N LEU A 317 -7.04 -22.78 -37.03
CA LEU A 317 -7.97 -23.84 -37.39
C LEU A 317 -9.06 -24.00 -36.33
N VAL A 318 -8.72 -24.01 -35.04
CA VAL A 318 -9.70 -24.06 -33.95
C VAL A 318 -10.61 -22.84 -33.98
N ARG A 319 -10.04 -21.64 -34.18
CA ARG A 319 -10.79 -20.39 -34.32
C ARG A 319 -11.74 -20.42 -35.52
N GLY A 320 -11.26 -20.87 -36.68
CA GLY A 320 -12.05 -21.02 -37.91
C GLY A 320 -13.21 -21.99 -37.72
N ARG A 321 -12.96 -23.15 -37.09
CA ARG A 321 -14.01 -24.13 -36.77
C ARG A 321 -15.05 -23.57 -35.81
N ALA A 322 -14.63 -22.88 -34.75
CA ALA A 322 -15.54 -22.28 -33.78
C ALA A 322 -16.44 -21.22 -34.44
N ARG A 323 -15.88 -20.32 -35.24
CA ARG A 323 -16.65 -19.30 -35.99
C ARG A 323 -17.60 -19.93 -37.00
N TYR A 324 -17.15 -20.97 -37.70
CA TYR A 324 -17.98 -21.74 -38.62
C TYR A 324 -19.19 -22.37 -37.92
N LEU A 325 -18.98 -23.02 -36.77
CA LEU A 325 -20.05 -23.62 -35.97
C LEU A 325 -21.00 -22.58 -35.38
N TYR A 326 -20.49 -21.39 -35.06
CA TYR A 326 -21.30 -20.26 -34.59
C TYR A 326 -22.12 -19.59 -35.70
N GLY A 327 -21.84 -19.90 -36.98
CA GLY A 327 -22.50 -19.28 -38.13
C GLY A 327 -21.86 -17.97 -38.60
N ASP A 328 -20.75 -17.55 -37.98
CA ASP A 328 -19.90 -16.47 -38.51
C ASP A 328 -19.00 -17.01 -39.63
N TYR A 329 -19.62 -17.24 -40.78
CA TYR A 329 -18.95 -17.82 -41.94
C TYR A 329 -17.87 -16.90 -42.52
N GLN A 330 -18.01 -15.58 -42.38
CA GLN A 330 -17.04 -14.63 -42.94
C GLN A 330 -15.80 -14.54 -42.08
N GLY A 331 -15.95 -14.43 -40.75
CA GLY A 331 -14.83 -14.52 -39.83
C GLY A 331 -14.14 -15.90 -39.85
N ALA A 332 -14.88 -16.98 -40.14
CA ALA A 332 -14.29 -18.30 -40.37
C ALA A 332 -13.45 -18.34 -41.66
N LEU A 333 -13.96 -17.79 -42.77
CA LEU A 333 -13.26 -17.74 -44.04
C LEU A 333 -11.91 -17.02 -43.94
N ASP A 334 -11.88 -15.89 -43.23
CA ASP A 334 -10.64 -15.13 -43.02
C ASP A 334 -9.62 -15.90 -42.17
N SER A 335 -10.08 -16.58 -41.12
CA SER A 335 -9.21 -17.45 -40.30
C SER A 335 -8.59 -18.57 -41.14
N TYR A 336 -9.39 -19.21 -42.02
CA TYR A 336 -8.89 -20.25 -42.91
C TYR A 336 -7.96 -19.70 -44.01
N ARG A 337 -8.18 -18.48 -44.51
CA ARG A 337 -7.23 -17.83 -45.43
C ARG A 337 -5.89 -17.56 -44.76
N GLU A 338 -5.90 -17.12 -43.52
CA GLU A 338 -4.70 -16.89 -42.72
C GLU A 338 -3.90 -18.20 -42.53
N VAL A 339 -4.57 -19.34 -42.28
CA VAL A 339 -3.93 -20.66 -42.24
C VAL A 339 -3.13 -20.95 -43.52
N LEU A 340 -3.66 -20.60 -44.70
CA LEU A 340 -2.98 -20.84 -45.97
C LEU A 340 -1.74 -19.95 -46.19
N GLN A 341 -1.62 -18.84 -45.46
CA GLN A 341 -0.39 -18.02 -45.48
C GLN A 341 0.77 -18.73 -44.79
N TYR A 342 0.48 -19.52 -43.75
CA TYR A 342 1.48 -20.32 -43.03
C TYR A 342 1.71 -21.69 -43.67
N GLN A 343 0.64 -22.38 -44.04
CA GLN A 343 0.66 -23.70 -44.68
C GLN A 343 -0.18 -23.69 -45.97
N PRO A 344 0.42 -23.36 -47.13
CA PRO A 344 -0.28 -23.27 -48.41
C PRO A 344 -0.99 -24.56 -48.86
N ASN A 345 -0.55 -25.71 -48.35
CA ASN A 345 -1.06 -27.03 -48.68
C ASN A 345 -1.94 -27.66 -47.59
N ASN A 346 -2.41 -26.88 -46.61
CA ASN A 346 -3.33 -27.39 -45.59
C ASN A 346 -4.68 -27.79 -46.23
N SER A 347 -4.97 -29.10 -46.23
CA SER A 347 -6.17 -29.66 -46.88
C SER A 347 -7.46 -29.29 -46.15
N GLU A 348 -7.41 -29.23 -44.82
CA GLU A 348 -8.56 -28.92 -43.98
C GLU A 348 -9.07 -27.51 -44.24
N SER A 349 -8.18 -26.51 -44.22
CA SER A 349 -8.54 -25.12 -44.50
C SER A 349 -9.19 -24.98 -45.89
N LYS A 350 -8.60 -25.59 -46.93
CA LYS A 350 -9.17 -25.58 -48.29
C LYS A 350 -10.58 -26.19 -48.33
N ALA A 351 -10.79 -27.31 -47.64
CA ALA A 351 -12.10 -27.97 -47.58
C ALA A 351 -13.17 -27.09 -46.91
N TYR A 352 -12.84 -26.44 -45.78
CA TYR A 352 -13.78 -25.54 -45.11
C TYR A 352 -14.08 -24.28 -45.92
N GLN A 353 -13.11 -23.72 -46.64
CA GLN A 353 -13.39 -22.57 -47.51
C GLN A 353 -14.40 -22.91 -48.62
N ILE A 354 -14.29 -24.09 -49.23
CA ILE A 354 -15.25 -24.55 -50.25
C ILE A 354 -16.63 -24.71 -49.63
N ARG A 355 -16.72 -25.41 -48.49
CA ARG A 355 -17.98 -25.62 -47.77
C ARG A 355 -18.65 -24.31 -47.38
N ILE A 356 -17.88 -23.36 -46.83
CA ILE A 356 -18.36 -22.03 -46.47
C ILE A 356 -18.92 -21.29 -47.68
N ARG A 357 -18.19 -21.27 -48.81
CA ARG A 357 -18.67 -20.60 -50.02
C ARG A 357 -19.95 -21.23 -50.57
N GLN A 358 -20.06 -22.55 -50.51
CA GLN A 358 -21.29 -23.24 -50.90
C GLN A 358 -22.47 -22.84 -50.00
N MET A 359 -22.28 -22.85 -48.67
CA MET A 359 -23.29 -22.41 -47.71
C MET A 359 -23.70 -20.94 -47.91
N LEU A 360 -22.75 -20.05 -48.18
CA LEU A 360 -23.03 -18.64 -48.49
C LEU A 360 -23.79 -18.49 -49.81
N SER A 361 -23.45 -19.28 -50.81
CA SER A 361 -24.14 -19.26 -52.11
C SER A 361 -25.59 -19.71 -51.97
N GLU A 362 -25.82 -20.83 -51.27
CA GLU A 362 -27.14 -21.39 -51.01
C GLU A 362 -28.00 -20.47 -50.11
N ASN A 363 -27.38 -19.83 -49.11
CA ASN A 363 -28.06 -18.91 -48.19
C ASN A 363 -27.95 -17.42 -48.58
N SER A 364 -27.52 -17.13 -49.81
CA SER A 364 -27.28 -15.77 -50.32
C SER A 364 -28.53 -14.89 -50.22
N GLY A 365 -29.72 -15.47 -50.36
CA GLY A 365 -30.99 -14.76 -50.21
C GLY A 365 -31.25 -14.21 -48.79
N GLN A 366 -30.92 -14.96 -47.74
CA GLN A 366 -31.06 -14.47 -46.36
C GLN A 366 -29.96 -13.47 -46.03
N TRP A 367 -28.73 -13.70 -46.49
CA TRP A 367 -27.61 -12.79 -46.29
C TRP A 367 -27.85 -11.44 -46.97
N ASN A 368 -28.28 -11.44 -48.24
CA ASN A 368 -28.66 -10.22 -48.96
C ASN A 368 -29.77 -9.46 -48.22
N ARG A 369 -30.81 -10.15 -47.72
CA ARG A 369 -31.85 -9.52 -46.89
C ARG A 369 -31.29 -8.92 -45.61
N GLY A 370 -30.35 -9.58 -44.95
CA GLY A 370 -29.69 -9.09 -43.74
C GLY A 370 -28.87 -7.83 -44.01
N VAL A 371 -28.08 -7.81 -45.09
CA VAL A 371 -27.31 -6.62 -45.53
C VAL A 371 -28.25 -5.49 -45.94
N THR A 372 -29.30 -5.77 -46.71
CA THR A 372 -30.31 -4.76 -47.06
C THR A 372 -31.01 -4.22 -45.83
N LYS A 373 -31.42 -5.08 -44.88
CA LYS A 373 -32.02 -4.65 -43.61
C LYS A 373 -31.04 -3.82 -42.79
N GLY A 374 -29.78 -4.21 -42.70
CA GLY A 374 -28.73 -3.45 -42.02
C GLY A 374 -28.55 -2.08 -42.63
N LYS A 375 -28.43 -2.00 -43.96
CA LYS A 375 -28.32 -0.73 -44.68
C LYS A 375 -29.58 0.12 -44.54
N LEU A 376 -30.77 -0.48 -44.53
CA LEU A 376 -32.02 0.24 -44.28
C LEU A 376 -32.13 0.77 -42.85
N LEU A 377 -31.63 0.03 -41.84
CA LEU A 377 -31.55 0.51 -40.46
C LEU A 377 -30.50 1.60 -40.28
N GLU A 378 -29.38 1.52 -41.00
CA GLU A 378 -28.36 2.56 -41.05
C GLU A 378 -28.90 3.83 -41.71
N LEU A 379 -29.58 3.70 -42.86
CA LEU A 379 -30.27 4.82 -43.51
C LEU A 379 -31.39 5.38 -42.62
N LEU A 380 -32.10 4.53 -41.88
CA LEU A 380 -33.07 4.97 -40.89
C LEU A 380 -32.38 5.76 -39.77
N ASP A 381 -31.28 5.26 -39.21
CA ASP A 381 -30.48 5.98 -38.21
C ASP A 381 -29.97 7.33 -38.74
N GLU A 382 -29.47 7.37 -39.98
CA GLU A 382 -29.05 8.61 -40.66
C GLU A 382 -30.20 9.60 -40.86
N THR A 383 -31.41 9.12 -41.17
CA THR A 383 -32.59 9.98 -41.33
C THR A 383 -33.18 10.44 -39.99
N TRP A 384 -32.90 9.71 -38.90
CA TRP A 384 -33.29 10.08 -37.54
C TRP A 384 -32.23 10.93 -36.83
N LYS A 385 -30.99 10.96 -37.32
CA LYS A 385 -30.04 12.01 -36.97
C LYS A 385 -30.64 13.34 -37.44
N LEU A 386 -30.80 14.28 -36.52
CA LEU A 386 -31.16 15.64 -36.89
C LEU A 386 -30.17 16.13 -37.95
N PRO A 387 -30.61 16.96 -38.92
CA PRO A 387 -29.70 17.59 -39.87
C PRO A 387 -28.57 18.20 -39.07
N GLU A 388 -27.34 17.73 -39.30
CA GLU A 388 -26.18 18.38 -38.73
C GLU A 388 -26.19 19.81 -39.27
N VAL A 389 -26.67 20.75 -38.46
CA VAL A 389 -26.30 22.16 -38.59
C VAL A 389 -24.79 22.09 -38.66
N PHE A 390 -24.18 22.52 -39.77
CA PHE A 390 -22.74 22.43 -40.02
C PHE A 390 -21.95 23.02 -38.84
N ASN A 391 -21.78 22.24 -37.79
CA ASN A 391 -20.78 22.43 -36.79
C ASN A 391 -19.55 21.91 -37.50
N ARG A 392 -18.70 22.83 -37.98
CA ARG A 392 -17.32 22.51 -38.30
C ARG A 392 -16.86 21.54 -37.24
N GLU A 393 -16.50 20.33 -37.65
CA GLU A 393 -16.16 19.24 -36.74
C GLU A 393 -15.17 19.79 -35.69
N ASN A 394 -15.67 20.03 -34.48
CA ASN A 394 -14.79 20.07 -33.33
C ASN A 394 -14.34 18.62 -33.18
N ILE A 395 -13.18 18.34 -33.77
CA ILE A 395 -12.35 17.16 -33.53
C ILE A 395 -12.49 16.84 -32.04
N LYS A 396 -12.87 15.61 -31.71
CA LYS A 396 -12.91 15.09 -30.35
C LYS A 396 -11.60 15.47 -29.63
N VAL A 397 -11.66 16.53 -28.84
CA VAL A 397 -10.66 16.84 -27.82
C VAL A 397 -10.89 15.80 -26.74
N ASP A 398 -9.88 14.98 -26.47
CA ASP A 398 -9.91 14.03 -25.38
C ASP A 398 -9.99 14.84 -24.06
N SER A 399 -11.21 15.04 -23.55
CA SER A 399 -11.54 15.97 -22.46
C SER A 399 -11.09 15.48 -21.07
N ALA A 400 -9.95 14.79 -20.96
CA ALA A 400 -9.38 14.44 -19.67
C ALA A 400 -8.73 15.64 -18.97
N ASN A 401 -8.22 16.65 -19.72
CA ASN A 401 -7.53 17.81 -19.16
C ASN A 401 -7.95 19.19 -19.72
N GLY A 402 -8.96 19.26 -20.59
CA GLY A 402 -9.49 20.52 -21.12
C GLY A 402 -8.50 21.38 -21.92
N ASN A 403 -7.32 20.86 -22.26
CA ASN A 403 -6.30 21.55 -23.04
C ASN A 403 -6.33 21.08 -24.50
N ASP A 404 -6.18 22.01 -25.43
CA ASP A 404 -6.09 21.72 -26.86
C ASP A 404 -4.85 20.83 -27.16
N PRO A 405 -4.97 19.74 -27.94
CA PRO A 405 -3.86 18.84 -28.26
C PRO A 405 -2.65 19.54 -28.90
N VAL A 406 -2.86 20.63 -29.64
CA VAL A 406 -1.77 21.43 -30.22
C VAL A 406 -1.04 22.23 -29.14
N ILE A 407 -1.75 22.71 -28.12
CA ILE A 407 -1.14 23.37 -26.96
C ILE A 407 -0.29 22.38 -26.17
N GLU A 408 -0.76 21.14 -25.97
CA GLU A 408 0.03 20.09 -25.33
C GLU A 408 1.27 19.73 -26.14
N LYS A 409 1.15 19.67 -27.47
CA LYS A 409 2.28 19.47 -28.38
C LYS A 409 3.31 20.60 -28.25
N MET A 410 2.88 21.87 -28.28
CA MET A 410 3.77 23.02 -28.11
C MET A 410 4.46 23.07 -26.74
N LYS A 411 3.81 22.57 -25.68
CA LYS A 411 4.38 22.47 -24.33
C LYS A 411 5.41 21.33 -24.23
N SER A 412 5.23 20.24 -24.97
CA SER A 412 6.13 19.08 -24.94
C SER A 412 7.41 19.28 -25.74
N ILE A 413 7.39 20.10 -26.79
CA ILE A 413 8.58 20.45 -27.57
C ILE A 413 9.42 21.48 -26.79
N GLN A 414 10.56 21.04 -26.28
CA GLN A 414 11.54 21.87 -25.59
C GLN A 414 12.60 22.36 -26.58
N LEU A 415 13.04 23.62 -26.46
CA LEU A 415 14.16 24.18 -27.22
C LEU A 415 15.41 24.25 -26.32
N PRO A 416 16.33 23.26 -26.40
CA PRO A 416 17.50 23.21 -25.51
C PRO A 416 18.48 24.37 -25.78
N GLU A 417 18.64 24.73 -27.06
CA GLU A 417 19.52 25.83 -27.48
C GLU A 417 18.92 27.22 -27.23
N GLY A 418 17.64 27.28 -26.85
CA GLY A 418 16.90 28.52 -26.62
C GLY A 418 16.39 29.18 -27.89
N PHE A 419 15.55 30.20 -27.72
CA PHE A 419 14.98 31.00 -28.81
C PHE A 419 15.59 32.40 -28.77
N LEU A 420 16.29 32.77 -29.85
CA LEU A 420 16.99 34.05 -29.97
C LEU A 420 16.49 34.80 -31.19
N VAL A 421 15.92 35.98 -30.96
CA VAL A 421 15.49 36.92 -32.01
C VAL A 421 16.07 38.29 -31.69
N ARG A 422 16.79 38.89 -32.64
CA ARG A 422 17.38 40.23 -32.49
C ARG A 422 16.86 41.12 -33.60
N ASP A 423 16.03 42.08 -33.22
CA ASP A 423 15.45 43.11 -34.08
C ASP A 423 14.86 42.56 -35.39
N GLN A 424 14.18 41.41 -35.30
CA GLN A 424 13.53 40.81 -36.47
C GLN A 424 12.05 41.17 -36.50
N PRO A 425 11.47 41.39 -37.69
CA PRO A 425 10.02 41.45 -37.87
C PRO A 425 9.31 40.23 -37.26
N LEU A 426 8.10 40.43 -36.74
CA LEU A 426 7.32 39.38 -36.06
C LEU A 426 7.10 38.16 -36.98
N ASP A 427 6.72 38.36 -38.24
CA ASP A 427 6.59 37.29 -39.23
C ASP A 427 7.84 36.42 -39.35
N ARG A 428 9.02 37.06 -39.39
CA ARG A 428 10.31 36.36 -39.48
C ARG A 428 10.63 35.60 -38.21
N ALA A 429 10.33 36.18 -37.05
CA ALA A 429 10.50 35.54 -35.74
C ALA A 429 9.61 34.28 -35.62
N LEU A 430 8.37 34.34 -36.12
CA LEU A 430 7.45 33.19 -36.12
C LEU A 430 7.92 32.06 -37.05
N ILE A 431 8.42 32.38 -38.25
CA ILE A 431 8.99 31.38 -39.17
C ILE A 431 10.22 30.70 -38.56
N LEU A 432 11.07 31.46 -37.87
CA LEU A 432 12.23 30.91 -37.17
C LEU A 432 11.79 29.94 -36.07
N LEU A 433 10.76 30.32 -35.30
CA LEU A 433 10.21 29.47 -34.25
C LEU A 433 9.59 28.19 -34.82
N GLN A 434 8.85 28.26 -35.93
CA GLN A 434 8.34 27.08 -36.62
C GLN A 434 9.46 26.13 -37.05
N THR A 435 10.53 26.67 -37.63
CA THR A 435 11.68 25.88 -38.10
C THR A 435 12.36 25.15 -36.94
N GLN A 436 12.58 25.85 -35.81
CA GLN A 436 13.14 25.24 -34.61
C GLN A 436 12.19 24.23 -33.98
N ALA A 437 10.88 24.51 -33.95
CA ALA A 437 9.87 23.59 -33.45
C ALA A 437 9.85 22.28 -34.25
N ALA A 438 10.00 22.34 -35.58
CA ALA A 438 10.08 21.14 -36.41
C ALA A 438 11.35 20.31 -36.13
N THR A 439 12.49 20.98 -35.88
CA THR A 439 13.77 20.30 -35.62
C THR A 439 13.76 19.53 -34.30
N TYR A 440 13.18 20.12 -33.24
CA TYR A 440 13.16 19.52 -31.90
C TYR A 440 11.88 18.70 -31.60
N ASP A 441 10.97 18.54 -32.57
CA ASP A 441 9.80 17.66 -32.47
C ASP A 441 10.17 16.19 -32.72
N LYS A 442 9.63 15.27 -31.94
CA LYS A 442 9.87 13.82 -32.11
C LYS A 442 9.40 13.32 -33.46
N ASP A 443 8.29 13.87 -33.95
CA ASP A 443 7.66 13.48 -35.22
C ASP A 443 8.19 14.30 -36.41
N GLN A 444 9.09 15.27 -36.18
CA GLN A 444 9.63 16.20 -37.19
C GLN A 444 8.57 16.98 -37.98
N LYS A 445 7.33 17.05 -37.48
CA LYS A 445 6.22 17.77 -38.13
C LYS A 445 6.11 19.21 -37.66
N GLY A 446 6.62 19.53 -36.46
CA GLY A 446 6.58 20.87 -35.89
C GLY A 446 5.15 21.34 -35.61
N VAL A 447 4.97 22.67 -35.61
CA VAL A 447 3.68 23.36 -35.39
C VAL A 447 3.53 24.46 -36.43
N ASN A 448 2.34 24.55 -37.05
CA ASN A 448 2.02 25.59 -38.01
C ASN A 448 1.52 26.84 -37.30
N ILE A 449 2.23 27.96 -37.47
CA ILE A 449 1.97 29.25 -36.82
C ILE A 449 1.76 30.35 -37.88
N VAL A 450 0.57 30.90 -38.00
CA VAL A 450 0.25 31.90 -39.02
C VAL A 450 -0.01 33.25 -38.36
N LEU A 451 0.64 34.31 -38.87
CA LEU A 451 0.35 35.68 -38.48
C LEU A 451 -0.87 36.18 -39.25
N ILE A 452 -1.93 36.55 -38.53
CA ILE A 452 -3.14 37.19 -39.07
C ILE A 452 -3.13 38.65 -38.61
N ASP A 453 -2.42 39.47 -39.38
CA ASP A 453 -2.31 40.91 -39.15
C ASP A 453 -3.11 41.67 -40.21
N THR A 454 -4.38 41.98 -39.90
CA THR A 454 -5.26 42.73 -40.80
C THR A 454 -4.88 44.20 -40.92
N ALA A 455 -4.08 44.73 -39.99
CA ALA A 455 -3.62 46.12 -39.96
C ALA A 455 -2.20 46.30 -40.50
N ASN A 456 -1.52 45.21 -40.88
CA ASN A 456 -0.14 45.16 -41.39
C ASN A 456 0.87 45.94 -40.53
N LYS A 457 0.76 45.83 -39.21
CA LYS A 457 1.64 46.47 -38.23
C LYS A 457 3.01 45.81 -38.16
N ASN A 458 3.08 44.48 -38.30
CA ASN A 458 4.27 43.61 -38.25
C ASN A 458 5.47 44.18 -37.43
N PRO A 459 5.31 44.36 -36.11
CA PRO A 459 6.31 45.02 -35.28
C PRO A 459 7.60 44.21 -35.15
N THR A 460 8.72 44.89 -34.88
CA THR A 460 10.00 44.22 -34.62
C THR A 460 10.07 43.67 -33.20
N VAL A 461 10.60 42.46 -33.08
CA VAL A 461 10.77 41.72 -31.83
C VAL A 461 12.26 41.55 -31.53
N SER A 462 12.64 41.77 -30.28
CA SER A 462 14.00 41.52 -29.77
C SER A 462 13.89 40.84 -28.41
N LEU A 463 14.22 39.54 -28.35
CA LEU A 463 14.17 38.73 -27.12
C LEU A 463 15.11 37.53 -27.18
N GLN A 464 15.57 37.09 -26.00
CA GLN A 464 16.43 35.92 -25.84
C GLN A 464 15.90 35.06 -24.69
N LEU A 465 15.50 33.82 -25.01
CA LEU A 465 14.98 32.84 -24.06
C LEU A 465 15.85 31.59 -24.07
N ARG A 466 16.04 30.94 -22.91
CA ARG A 466 16.84 29.71 -22.78
C ARG A 466 16.02 28.65 -22.04
N GLY A 467 16.10 27.40 -22.49
CA GLY A 467 15.43 26.27 -21.84
C GLY A 467 13.90 26.41 -21.78
N VAL A 468 13.29 26.93 -22.84
CA VAL A 468 11.84 27.16 -22.93
C VAL A 468 11.18 26.17 -23.87
N SER A 469 9.89 25.93 -23.66
CA SER A 469 9.04 25.24 -24.63
C SER A 469 8.66 26.14 -25.81
N VAL A 470 8.25 25.54 -26.94
CA VAL A 470 7.72 26.29 -28.09
C VAL A 470 6.54 27.17 -27.67
N TYR A 471 5.69 26.65 -26.78
CA TYR A 471 4.55 27.39 -26.21
C TYR A 471 5.01 28.69 -25.52
N GLN A 472 5.99 28.58 -24.63
CA GLN A 472 6.50 29.74 -23.88
C GLN A 472 7.22 30.72 -24.82
N ALA A 473 8.01 30.22 -25.76
CA ALA A 473 8.69 31.05 -26.74
C ALA A 473 7.70 31.88 -27.57
N LEU A 474 6.61 31.26 -28.05
CA LEU A 474 5.55 31.93 -28.79
C LEU A 474 4.83 32.97 -27.92
N ASP A 475 4.41 32.60 -26.72
CA ASP A 475 3.69 33.47 -25.78
C ASP A 475 4.47 34.75 -25.44
N TYR A 476 5.76 34.62 -25.11
CA TYR A 476 6.60 35.79 -24.82
C TYR A 476 6.88 36.64 -26.06
N THR A 477 6.98 36.02 -27.23
CA THR A 477 7.14 36.74 -28.51
C THR A 477 5.91 37.58 -28.80
N CYS A 478 4.72 37.01 -28.72
CA CYS A 478 3.45 37.69 -28.95
C CYS A 478 3.20 38.81 -27.93
N LYS A 479 3.41 38.54 -26.63
CA LYS A 479 3.23 39.54 -25.56
C LYS A 479 4.15 40.75 -25.70
N ARG A 480 5.39 40.55 -26.18
CA ARG A 480 6.36 41.63 -26.34
C ARG A 480 5.89 42.71 -27.32
N VAL A 481 5.03 42.33 -28.27
CA VAL A 481 4.55 43.20 -29.34
C VAL A 481 3.04 43.50 -29.29
N GLY A 482 2.32 43.03 -28.26
CA GLY A 482 0.88 43.28 -28.10
C GLY A 482 0.00 42.36 -28.94
N PHE A 483 0.48 41.18 -29.28
CA PHE A 483 -0.26 40.15 -30.00
C PHE A 483 -0.64 39.02 -29.03
N SER A 484 -1.72 38.33 -29.35
CA SER A 484 -2.15 37.08 -28.71
C SER A 484 -2.18 35.97 -29.74
N PHE A 485 -2.17 34.71 -29.28
CA PHE A 485 -2.33 33.57 -30.18
C PHE A 485 -3.47 32.68 -29.71
N THR A 486 -4.18 32.12 -30.67
CA THR A 486 -5.26 31.16 -30.47
C THR A 486 -5.07 29.98 -31.41
N VAL A 487 -5.48 28.79 -31.01
CA VAL A 487 -5.46 27.63 -31.91
C VAL A 487 -6.76 27.64 -32.71
N GLY A 488 -6.66 27.76 -34.03
CA GLY A 488 -7.79 27.71 -34.95
C GLY A 488 -8.27 26.28 -35.20
N SER A 489 -9.45 26.17 -35.82
CA SER A 489 -10.22 24.91 -36.05
C SER A 489 -9.56 23.86 -36.97
N GLY A 490 -8.25 23.89 -37.18
CA GLY A 490 -7.50 22.93 -37.99
C GLY A 490 -6.11 22.60 -37.42
N GLY A 491 -5.89 22.89 -36.14
CA GLY A 491 -4.59 22.71 -35.47
C GLY A 491 -3.52 23.72 -35.89
N ILE A 492 -3.93 24.83 -36.54
CA ILE A 492 -3.09 25.95 -36.92
C ILE A 492 -3.13 26.98 -35.78
N VAL A 493 -1.95 27.48 -35.38
CA VAL A 493 -1.85 28.54 -34.38
C VAL A 493 -1.96 29.89 -35.08
N GLU A 494 -3.02 30.63 -34.80
CA GLU A 494 -3.30 31.95 -35.35
C GLU A 494 -2.79 33.03 -34.37
N VAL A 495 -1.87 33.87 -34.83
CA VAL A 495 -1.36 35.02 -34.06
C VAL A 495 -2.09 36.27 -34.53
N ARG A 496 -2.76 36.98 -33.61
CA ARG A 496 -3.59 38.17 -33.89
C ARG A 496 -3.24 39.32 -32.94
N GLU A 497 -3.48 40.55 -33.36
CA GLU A 497 -3.45 41.69 -32.44
C GLU A 497 -4.46 41.50 -31.30
N ASP A 498 -4.03 41.72 -30.06
CA ASP A 498 -4.91 41.59 -28.90
C ASP A 498 -5.92 42.74 -28.86
N THR A 499 -7.20 42.43 -29.08
CA THR A 499 -8.29 43.42 -29.19
C THR A 499 -9.01 43.67 -27.86
N GLY A 500 -8.50 43.13 -26.74
CA GLY A 500 -9.04 43.39 -25.39
C GLY A 500 -10.36 42.68 -25.04
N ASP A 501 -11.03 42.06 -26.01
CA ASP A 501 -12.30 41.33 -25.85
C ASP A 501 -12.12 39.88 -25.32
N SER A 502 -10.87 39.40 -25.25
CA SER A 502 -10.50 38.04 -24.87
C SER A 502 -10.49 37.79 -23.35
N LEU A 503 -10.74 38.82 -22.54
CA LEU A 503 -10.57 38.76 -21.08
C LEU A 503 -11.89 38.66 -20.30
N LEU A 504 -13.05 38.93 -20.92
CA LEU A 504 -14.36 38.93 -20.27
C LEU A 504 -15.16 37.70 -20.71
N GLU A 505 -15.62 36.92 -19.75
CA GLU A 505 -16.38 35.69 -19.98
C GLU A 505 -17.75 35.78 -19.30
N THR A 506 -18.72 35.01 -19.80
CA THR A 506 -20.01 34.82 -19.11
C THR A 506 -20.00 33.46 -18.41
N GLU A 507 -20.21 33.42 -17.09
CA GLU A 507 -20.41 32.17 -16.34
C GLU A 507 -21.76 32.20 -15.61
N ILE A 508 -22.41 31.03 -15.56
CA ILE A 508 -23.72 30.85 -14.93
C ILE A 508 -23.53 30.06 -13.63
N TYR A 509 -24.02 30.59 -12.52
CA TYR A 509 -23.94 29.96 -11.20
C TYR A 509 -25.33 29.58 -10.68
N PRO A 510 -25.57 28.32 -10.30
CA PRO A 510 -26.82 27.95 -9.64
C PRO A 510 -26.84 28.55 -8.23
N LEU A 511 -27.93 29.23 -7.88
CA LEU A 511 -28.10 29.93 -6.63
C LEU A 511 -29.50 29.68 -6.04
N SER A 512 -29.55 28.94 -4.93
CA SER A 512 -30.80 28.62 -4.24
C SER A 512 -31.40 29.84 -3.54
N THR A 513 -32.72 29.86 -3.37
CA THR A 513 -33.44 30.95 -2.68
C THR A 513 -32.96 31.15 -1.24
N ALA A 514 -32.58 30.06 -0.55
CA ALA A 514 -32.00 30.14 0.80
C ALA A 514 -30.60 30.79 0.81
N ALA A 515 -29.80 30.59 -0.23
CA ALA A 515 -28.50 31.26 -0.37
C ALA A 515 -28.67 32.75 -0.68
N VAL A 516 -29.65 33.11 -1.53
CA VAL A 516 -30.02 34.53 -1.76
C VAL A 516 -30.41 35.19 -0.45
N LEU A 517 -31.30 34.57 0.34
CA LEU A 517 -31.74 35.09 1.63
C LEU A 517 -30.58 35.38 2.60
N LYS A 518 -29.57 34.51 2.64
CA LYS A 518 -28.38 34.71 3.49
C LYS A 518 -27.47 35.82 2.97
N MET A 519 -27.36 35.99 1.66
CA MET A 519 -26.49 37.01 1.05
C MET A 519 -27.11 38.41 1.05
N THR A 520 -28.43 38.50 0.86
CA THR A 520 -29.14 39.77 0.72
C THR A 520 -29.90 40.18 1.98
N GLY A 521 -30.22 39.24 2.86
CA GLY A 521 -31.07 39.47 4.04
C GLY A 521 -32.54 39.75 3.72
N LEU A 522 -32.94 39.71 2.44
CA LEU A 522 -34.31 39.95 1.99
C LEU A 522 -35.10 38.63 1.99
N GLY A 523 -36.02 38.49 2.95
CA GLY A 523 -37.00 37.42 3.01
C GLY A 523 -37.90 37.38 1.76
N ALA A 524 -37.99 36.22 1.10
CA ALA A 524 -39.09 35.93 0.18
C ALA A 524 -40.37 35.73 1.02
N GLY A 525 -41.00 36.84 1.39
CA GLY A 525 -42.14 36.88 2.30
C GLY A 525 -41.83 37.64 3.58
N GLY A 526 -41.63 38.95 3.45
CA GLY A 526 -41.51 39.85 4.58
C GLY A 526 -41.64 41.28 4.09
N GLY A 527 -42.82 41.87 4.28
CA GLY A 527 -43.05 43.27 4.01
C GLY A 527 -41.98 44.13 4.67
N ALA A 528 -41.70 45.26 4.03
CA ALA A 528 -40.88 46.32 4.58
C ALA A 528 -41.31 46.59 6.03
N GLY A 529 -40.38 46.43 6.96
CA GLY A 529 -40.39 47.21 8.19
C GLY A 529 -40.06 48.66 7.82
N ALA A 530 -41.05 49.40 7.35
CA ALA A 530 -41.04 50.85 7.42
C ALA A 530 -42.31 51.28 8.17
N ALA A 531 -42.07 52.10 9.18
CA ALA A 531 -43.07 52.67 10.04
C ALA A 531 -44.22 53.35 9.26
N ALA A 532 -45.39 53.31 9.91
CA ALA A 532 -46.50 54.25 9.80
C ALA A 532 -47.33 54.28 8.50
N GLY A 533 -48.54 53.73 8.61
CA GLY A 533 -49.77 54.46 8.28
C GLY A 533 -50.33 54.34 6.86
N GLY A 534 -51.51 53.72 6.76
CA GLY A 534 -52.54 54.13 5.79
C GLY A 534 -52.91 53.11 4.71
N GLY A 535 -54.12 52.55 4.84
CA GLY A 535 -55.00 52.18 3.72
C GLY A 535 -54.58 51.00 2.83
N ALA A 536 -55.14 49.82 3.11
CA ALA A 536 -55.10 48.69 2.20
C ALA A 536 -55.90 48.99 0.92
N ALA A 537 -55.24 48.94 -0.24
CA ALA A 537 -55.90 48.71 -1.53
C ALA A 537 -55.66 47.25 -1.95
N SER A 538 -56.75 46.52 -2.16
CA SER A 538 -56.76 45.06 -2.39
C SER A 538 -56.12 44.64 -3.73
N PRO A 539 -55.47 43.46 -3.79
CA PRO A 539 -54.74 42.94 -4.96
C PRO A 539 -55.62 42.31 -6.06
N PHE A 540 -56.91 42.67 -6.16
CA PHE A 540 -57.85 42.15 -7.16
C PHE A 540 -58.49 43.26 -8.01
N GLY A 541 -57.70 44.23 -8.47
CA GLY A 541 -58.12 45.26 -9.44
C GLY A 541 -57.58 44.96 -10.84
N GLY A 542 -58.48 44.75 -11.80
CA GLY A 542 -58.17 44.30 -13.16
C GLY A 542 -57.41 45.29 -14.05
N ALA A 543 -56.96 44.75 -15.19
CA ALA A 543 -56.15 45.40 -16.22
C ALA A 543 -56.69 46.75 -16.70
N ALA A 544 -55.79 47.73 -16.81
CA ALA A 544 -55.94 48.87 -17.70
C ALA A 544 -54.66 49.01 -18.53
N ALA A 545 -54.85 49.00 -19.85
CA ALA A 545 -53.83 49.18 -20.86
C ALA A 545 -53.23 50.59 -20.85
N GLY A 546 -51.95 50.72 -21.22
CA GLY A 546 -51.40 51.99 -21.68
C GLY A 546 -49.89 52.15 -21.56
N GLY A 547 -49.20 52.08 -22.70
CA GLY A 547 -48.12 53.03 -23.02
C GLY A 547 -46.69 52.71 -22.57
N ALA A 548 -45.81 52.59 -23.56
CA ALA A 548 -44.36 52.42 -23.46
C ALA A 548 -43.62 53.53 -22.68
N GLY A 549 -42.54 53.15 -22.00
CA GLY A 549 -41.54 54.06 -21.44
C GLY A 549 -40.61 53.34 -20.46
N ALA A 550 -39.31 53.43 -20.69
CA ALA A 550 -38.24 52.69 -20.00
C ALA A 550 -38.23 52.84 -18.46
N GLY A 551 -37.88 51.75 -17.77
CA GLY A 551 -37.56 51.73 -16.34
C GLY A 551 -37.24 50.29 -15.92
N ASP A 552 -35.97 50.04 -15.61
CA ASP A 552 -35.40 48.75 -15.17
C ASP A 552 -36.36 47.92 -14.30
N GLY A 553 -36.79 46.79 -14.85
CA GLY A 553 -37.32 45.67 -14.08
C GLY A 553 -36.21 44.91 -13.35
N GLN A 554 -35.21 45.61 -12.80
CA GLN A 554 -34.20 44.96 -11.97
C GLN A 554 -34.88 44.48 -10.70
N ARG A 555 -34.92 43.17 -10.55
CA ARG A 555 -35.44 42.51 -9.37
C ARG A 555 -34.71 43.04 -8.13
N PRO A 556 -35.42 43.33 -7.01
CA PRO A 556 -34.77 43.83 -5.80
C PRO A 556 -33.67 42.87 -5.30
N GLU A 557 -33.80 41.58 -5.57
CA GLU A 557 -32.78 40.57 -5.27
C GLU A 557 -31.51 40.75 -6.13
N GLU A 558 -31.64 41.12 -7.41
CA GLU A 558 -30.51 41.31 -8.32
C GLU A 558 -29.62 42.49 -7.89
N VAL A 559 -30.26 43.61 -7.52
CA VAL A 559 -29.56 44.79 -6.99
C VAL A 559 -28.87 44.48 -5.67
N ALA A 560 -29.54 43.74 -4.78
CA ALA A 560 -28.96 43.34 -3.50
C ALA A 560 -27.76 42.38 -3.66
N ILE A 561 -27.85 41.41 -4.59
CA ILE A 561 -26.75 40.50 -4.91
C ILE A 561 -25.58 41.25 -5.53
N LYS A 562 -25.82 42.18 -6.45
CA LYS A 562 -24.79 43.03 -7.06
C LYS A 562 -24.03 43.82 -5.98
N ASN A 563 -24.77 44.49 -5.08
CA ASN A 563 -24.19 45.25 -3.97
C ASN A 563 -23.39 44.37 -3.00
N PHE A 564 -23.88 43.17 -2.69
CA PHE A 564 -23.18 42.20 -1.84
C PHE A 564 -21.84 41.75 -2.46
N LEU A 565 -21.83 41.43 -3.76
CA LEU A 565 -20.62 41.02 -4.47
C LEU A 565 -19.62 42.17 -4.60
N THR A 566 -20.10 43.41 -4.81
CA THR A 566 -19.24 44.61 -4.78
C THR A 566 -18.60 44.85 -3.43
N ARG A 567 -19.36 44.74 -2.32
CA ARG A 567 -18.79 44.80 -0.96
C ARG A 567 -17.81 43.67 -0.69
N SER A 568 -18.00 42.52 -1.32
CA SER A 568 -17.10 41.35 -1.22
C SER A 568 -15.88 41.43 -2.15
N GLY A 569 -15.67 42.56 -2.85
CA GLY A 569 -14.47 42.83 -3.65
C GLY A 569 -14.60 42.50 -5.14
N VAL A 570 -15.81 42.37 -5.68
CA VAL A 570 -16.09 42.19 -7.11
C VAL A 570 -16.77 43.44 -7.67
N ALA A 571 -16.00 44.31 -8.32
CA ALA A 571 -16.52 45.52 -8.95
C ALA A 571 -17.25 45.20 -10.27
N PHE A 572 -18.37 45.89 -10.51
CA PHE A 572 -19.17 45.79 -11.73
C PHE A 572 -19.21 47.15 -12.43
N GLU A 573 -18.14 47.45 -13.15
CA GLU A 573 -18.04 48.61 -14.05
C GLU A 573 -18.32 48.17 -15.49
N LEU A 574 -18.94 49.03 -16.30
CA LEU A 574 -19.19 48.71 -17.71
C LEU A 574 -17.84 48.40 -18.41
N PRO A 575 -17.74 47.31 -19.21
CA PRO A 575 -18.83 46.52 -19.81
C PRO A 575 -19.30 45.30 -18.99
N ALA A 576 -18.85 45.11 -17.74
CA ALA A 576 -19.24 43.96 -16.94
C ALA A 576 -20.70 44.04 -16.44
N THR A 577 -21.42 42.93 -16.50
CA THR A 577 -22.84 42.85 -16.15
C THR A 577 -23.16 41.64 -15.28
N LEU A 578 -24.28 41.71 -14.57
CA LEU A 578 -24.79 40.64 -13.70
C LEU A 578 -26.32 40.63 -13.80
N SER A 579 -26.91 39.45 -13.92
CA SER A 579 -28.36 39.25 -13.96
C SER A 579 -28.80 38.01 -13.15
N TYR A 580 -29.96 38.05 -12.51
CA TYR A 580 -30.49 36.95 -11.70
C TYR A 580 -31.90 36.52 -12.15
N ASP A 581 -32.02 35.28 -12.63
CA ASP A 581 -33.27 34.74 -13.17
C ASP A 581 -34.21 34.14 -12.08
N GLY A 582 -33.75 34.04 -10.82
CA GLY A 582 -34.50 33.42 -9.71
C GLY A 582 -33.98 32.05 -9.27
N THR A 583 -33.14 31.42 -10.08
CA THR A 583 -32.49 30.13 -9.76
C THR A 583 -30.99 30.16 -10.12
N ASN A 584 -30.60 30.93 -11.13
CA ASN A 584 -29.24 31.08 -11.60
C ASN A 584 -28.83 32.56 -11.62
N LEU A 585 -27.57 32.79 -11.30
CA LEU A 585 -26.90 34.07 -11.43
C LEU A 585 -26.01 34.03 -12.68
N ILE A 586 -26.27 34.90 -13.63
CA ILE A 586 -25.49 35.05 -14.87
C ILE A 586 -24.55 36.24 -14.67
N VAL A 587 -23.24 36.01 -14.77
CA VAL A 587 -22.23 37.05 -14.54
C VAL A 587 -21.32 37.15 -15.75
N TYR A 588 -21.20 38.36 -16.30
CA TYR A 588 -20.28 38.70 -17.38
C TYR A 588 -19.14 39.55 -16.81
N GLN A 589 -17.95 38.96 -16.67
CA GLN A 589 -16.80 39.60 -16.04
C GLN A 589 -15.49 38.85 -16.34
N SER A 590 -14.34 39.43 -15.96
CA SER A 590 -13.05 38.76 -16.11
C SER A 590 -12.93 37.44 -15.36
N ARG A 591 -12.18 36.47 -15.91
CA ARG A 591 -12.00 35.12 -15.35
C ARG A 591 -11.62 35.11 -13.86
N LYS A 592 -10.68 35.98 -13.48
CA LYS A 592 -10.23 36.12 -12.08
C LYS A 592 -11.36 36.54 -11.13
N ASN A 593 -12.28 37.38 -11.59
CA ASN A 593 -13.41 37.85 -10.80
C ASN A 593 -14.55 36.82 -10.80
N LEU A 594 -14.76 36.08 -11.88
CA LEU A 594 -15.68 34.94 -11.93
C LEU A 594 -15.29 33.85 -10.92
N ASP A 595 -14.01 33.48 -10.84
CA ASP A 595 -13.52 32.53 -9.83
C ASP A 595 -13.73 33.04 -8.38
N ARG A 596 -13.65 34.36 -8.17
CA ARG A 596 -13.97 34.98 -6.86
C ARG A 596 -15.46 34.88 -6.55
N VAL A 597 -16.33 35.21 -7.51
CA VAL A 597 -17.79 35.08 -7.37
C VAL A 597 -18.16 33.62 -7.04
N LYS A 598 -17.59 32.66 -7.76
CA LYS A 598 -17.77 31.22 -7.53
C LYS A 598 -17.38 30.81 -6.10
N ASN A 599 -16.24 31.27 -5.61
CA ASN A 599 -15.78 30.97 -4.25
C ASN A 599 -16.65 31.61 -3.17
N ILE A 600 -17.19 32.81 -3.42
CA ILE A 600 -18.12 33.48 -2.51
C ILE A 600 -19.44 32.68 -2.46
N ILE A 601 -20.05 32.38 -3.61
CA ILE A 601 -21.34 31.68 -3.68
C ILE A 601 -21.27 30.30 -3.01
N ARG A 602 -20.18 29.54 -3.24
CA ARG A 602 -19.96 28.22 -2.61
C ARG A 602 -19.99 28.25 -1.07
N ARG A 603 -19.59 29.36 -0.44
CA ARG A 603 -19.62 29.49 1.03
C ARG A 603 -21.03 29.67 1.57
N TYR A 604 -21.94 30.23 0.77
CA TYR A 604 -23.32 30.50 1.18
C TYR A 604 -24.31 29.43 0.71
N SER A 605 -23.91 28.55 -0.21
CA SER A 605 -24.73 27.42 -0.68
C SER A 605 -24.86 26.28 0.34
N ASP A 606 -24.04 26.24 1.40
CA ASP A 606 -24.13 25.21 2.44
C ASP A 606 -25.37 25.41 3.34
N ILE A 607 -26.14 24.34 3.56
CA ILE A 607 -27.39 24.32 4.33
C ILE A 607 -27.15 23.51 5.61
N LYS A 608 -26.99 24.19 6.74
CA LYS A 608 -26.92 23.55 8.06
C LYS A 608 -28.32 23.26 8.57
N GLN A 609 -28.60 22.01 8.93
CA GLN A 609 -29.84 21.61 9.62
C GLN A 609 -29.63 21.72 11.13
N VAL A 610 -30.61 22.28 11.85
CA VAL A 610 -30.60 22.33 13.31
C VAL A 610 -31.69 21.40 13.85
N HIS A 611 -31.31 20.49 14.75
CA HIS A 611 -32.27 19.69 15.51
C HIS A 611 -32.67 20.49 16.75
N ILE A 612 -33.96 20.82 16.85
CA ILE A 612 -34.52 21.54 17.98
C ILE A 612 -35.31 20.54 18.81
N GLU A 613 -34.81 20.21 19.99
CA GLU A 613 -35.48 19.35 20.96
C GLU A 613 -36.00 20.21 22.12
N ALA A 614 -37.28 20.05 22.45
CA ALA A 614 -37.87 20.62 23.66
C ALA A 614 -38.45 19.48 24.48
N LYS A 615 -38.00 19.33 25.73
CA LYS A 615 -38.48 18.30 26.65
C LYS A 615 -39.44 18.92 27.67
N PHE A 616 -40.69 18.51 27.60
CA PHE A 616 -41.71 18.87 28.58
C PHE A 616 -41.86 17.71 29.59
N MET A 617 -41.91 18.03 30.88
CA MET A 617 -41.96 17.03 31.96
C MET A 617 -43.11 17.38 32.90
N GLU A 618 -44.03 16.44 33.12
CA GLU A 618 -45.16 16.58 34.03
C GLU A 618 -45.14 15.42 35.02
N VAL A 619 -45.34 15.70 36.31
CA VAL A 619 -45.31 14.72 37.41
C VAL A 619 -46.64 14.77 38.14
N GLU A 620 -47.38 13.66 38.12
CA GLU A 620 -48.60 13.50 38.91
C GLU A 620 -48.38 12.42 39.99
N GLN A 621 -48.69 12.73 41.24
CA GLN A 621 -48.54 11.83 42.38
C GLN A 621 -49.91 11.56 43.01
N LYS A 622 -50.34 10.29 43.04
CA LYS A 622 -51.56 9.86 43.74
C LYS A 622 -51.19 9.09 45.00
N ILE A 623 -51.76 9.52 46.13
CA ILE A 623 -51.63 8.86 47.44
C ILE A 623 -52.93 8.08 47.69
N LEU A 624 -52.80 6.79 48.03
CA LEU A 624 -53.93 5.94 48.42
C LEU A 624 -53.89 5.75 49.95
N ASN A 625 -54.98 6.05 50.64
CA ASN A 625 -55.17 5.76 52.06
C ASN A 625 -56.31 4.75 52.21
N GLU A 626 -56.07 3.65 52.92
CA GLU A 626 -57.06 2.63 53.23
C GLU A 626 -57.27 2.53 54.74
N LEU A 627 -58.52 2.30 55.16
CA LEU A 627 -58.95 2.23 56.56
C LEU A 627 -59.65 0.89 56.83
N GLY A 628 -59.19 0.13 57.82
CA GLY A 628 -59.78 -1.15 58.22
C GLY A 628 -60.40 -1.08 59.63
N VAL A 629 -61.55 -1.71 59.82
CA VAL A 629 -62.25 -1.85 61.11
C VAL A 629 -62.35 -3.33 61.49
N ASN A 630 -62.04 -3.66 62.73
CA ASN A 630 -62.18 -5.00 63.29
C ASN A 630 -63.23 -4.99 64.41
N TRP A 631 -64.21 -5.89 64.36
CA TRP A 631 -65.25 -6.04 65.37
C TRP A 631 -65.46 -7.51 65.75
N SER A 632 -65.85 -7.76 66.99
CA SER A 632 -66.17 -9.10 67.51
C SER A 632 -67.51 -9.08 68.26
N LEU A 633 -68.28 -10.17 68.13
CA LEU A 633 -69.54 -10.39 68.85
C LEU A 633 -69.38 -11.55 69.84
N ALA A 634 -69.86 -11.38 71.08
CA ALA A 634 -69.90 -12.44 72.08
C ALA A 634 -71.36 -12.89 72.34
N PRO A 635 -71.69 -14.20 72.28
CA PRO A 635 -73.05 -14.67 72.49
C PRO A 635 -73.46 -14.62 73.97
N THR A 636 -74.68 -14.14 74.24
CA THR A 636 -75.29 -14.12 75.57
C THR A 636 -76.06 -15.41 75.82
N MET A 637 -75.77 -16.14 76.90
CA MET A 637 -76.54 -17.33 77.29
C MET A 637 -77.84 -16.93 77.99
N GLN A 638 -78.98 -17.42 77.53
CA GLN A 638 -80.27 -17.32 78.23
C GLN A 638 -80.66 -18.69 78.81
N THR A 639 -80.99 -18.71 80.09
CA THR A 639 -81.56 -19.87 80.80
C THR A 639 -83.06 -19.69 80.91
N ILE A 640 -83.85 -20.62 80.35
CA ILE A 640 -85.31 -20.63 80.48
C ILE A 640 -85.71 -22.00 81.06
N ALA A 641 -86.44 -21.99 82.18
CA ALA A 641 -87.03 -23.17 82.82
C ALA A 641 -86.07 -24.36 83.09
N GLY A 642 -84.86 -24.10 83.58
CA GLY A 642 -83.98 -25.13 84.17
C GLY A 642 -83.15 -25.96 83.19
N VAL A 643 -83.11 -25.61 81.90
CA VAL A 643 -82.19 -26.20 80.92
C VAL A 643 -81.44 -25.07 80.20
N THR A 644 -80.11 -25.10 80.24
CA THR A 644 -79.24 -24.19 79.48
C THR A 644 -78.80 -24.91 78.20
N SER A 645 -79.27 -24.46 77.04
CA SER A 645 -78.79 -24.92 75.74
C SER A 645 -78.17 -23.76 74.98
N GLN A 646 -76.91 -23.91 74.59
CA GLN A 646 -76.19 -22.94 73.75
C GLN A 646 -76.74 -23.02 72.32
N VAL A 647 -77.33 -21.92 71.84
CA VAL A 647 -77.80 -21.80 70.45
C VAL A 647 -76.58 -21.55 69.56
N ASP A 648 -76.30 -22.48 68.64
CA ASP A 648 -75.26 -22.38 67.62
C ASP A 648 -75.75 -21.49 66.46
N PRO A 649 -75.11 -20.32 66.19
CA PRO A 649 -75.52 -19.44 65.11
C PRO A 649 -74.72 -19.67 63.81
N THR A 650 -74.27 -20.90 63.49
CA THR A 650 -73.82 -21.26 62.12
C THR A 650 -74.93 -21.15 61.04
N ALA A 651 -75.98 -20.36 61.27
CA ALA A 651 -76.96 -19.97 60.28
C ALA A 651 -76.37 -18.95 59.30
N THR A 652 -75.86 -19.50 58.20
CA THR A 652 -75.48 -18.86 56.95
C THR A 652 -76.52 -17.84 56.47
N ALA A 653 -76.09 -16.62 56.15
CA ALA A 653 -76.77 -15.77 55.17
C ALA A 653 -75.72 -15.20 54.21
N ARG A 654 -75.75 -15.71 52.97
CA ARG A 654 -75.05 -15.12 51.83
C ARG A 654 -75.68 -13.77 51.48
N ALA A 655 -74.84 -12.78 51.24
CA ALA A 655 -75.04 -11.75 50.23
C ALA A 655 -73.70 -11.59 49.50
#